data_AF-A0A972JR25-F1
#
_entry.id   AF-A0A972JR25-F1
#
_cell.length_a   1.000
_cell.length_b   1.000
_cell.length_c   1.000
_cell.angle_alpha   90.00
_cell.angle_beta   90.00
_cell.angle_gamma   90.00
#
_symmetry.space_group_name_H-M   'P 1'
#
loop_
_entity.id
_entity.type
_entity.pdbx_description
1 polymer ?
#
loop_
_entity_poly.entity_id
_entity_poly.type
_entity_poly.pdbx_seq_one_letter_code
_entity_poly.pdbx_strand_id
1 'polypeptide(L)'
;MTKFKGRMASIAPGLSVVATATVLLTGSAAHADNECGTDNDNDGVISCGADADPSTPGNQPYADGITYNPDNGVGGEFKLELNNAAMVVNGRAAGPGSAVNVVGNTENDISVILRAGELTTHQNSGWGIGVINTKRDNLDTDAIEGQGNVTVEMHGGDINTSGREAHGIIADTKGAGNVTVEMTAGTINTDARVPEAPAAQWGAAHGIWANIVNDQSEAIARVRMDENLNYSLHEDGELPAQNHIVAGDYRYTRISNGGGFKSFAIYAKTIGKGGEAIVEMDGGEIVTAGQEGHGVFAHVERYVKRDGDGKVVVDNNDSRARAIVEMTDGAIVTTGNFGIGLHAVVQVGGVPEEGVRRKAASVEMSGGRIRTMGDNARGIEALVDTKDNVNDAIVELSGTATIATAGRWAYGVEARTRGTGTAKVDMSGGTVTTSGFLGHGLVATTLDRRAGTSLEAGDVTVNMTGGTVDTAGREAHGLLALSGTGAVTVTLGAGASVMARGENASGIFAEGREGSFDVDVAGSVTGGSGFGAAVRTRSGSDVDGTIDIASTGIVTAGLSGIAIQDGGGDAVVTLEGTVTGDVLLGAGDDSLTIASAANFDFSHILDGGAGDNDQLTLQGQSITTTADMFLNWQGVTLNNTALSLDRVGRLDTGLSIDAGSEFRATGGEGGLTIRGDVTNNAGDVFLSVQNGMTGDEIKIEGNYTGSDTGSDVFALDMGRDADGLRTDTVVITGDASGEMTLLIAGMDSADLEGAPLVMDVVTVDGEADDATFTLMNGNYVMSDGEHGVISGAYVYRLAEVEAQDGRNWWALSARSESGEISWGPSAPIYDSYGASLLALNAPSALRGRGSSQDFRTLAWGGAGADAAGQD
;
A
#
# COMPACT_ATOMS: atom_id res chain seq x y z
N MET A 1 -83.20 22.01 52.76
CA MET A 1 -82.37 23.13 52.27
C MET A 1 -81.56 22.58 51.10
N THR A 2 -82.03 22.77 49.85
CA THR A 2 -81.51 23.75 48.86
C THR A 2 -80.03 23.52 48.51
N LYS A 3 -79.56 23.41 47.26
CA LYS A 3 -80.14 23.44 45.91
C LYS A 3 -79.02 23.01 44.92
N PHE A 4 -79.44 22.77 43.68
CA PHE A 4 -78.76 22.17 42.52
C PHE A 4 -77.92 23.16 41.65
N LYS A 5 -77.09 22.61 40.73
CA LYS A 5 -76.46 23.16 39.48
C LYS A 5 -75.25 24.10 39.67
N GLY A 6 -74.15 24.06 38.91
CA GLY A 6 -73.75 23.45 37.63
C GLY A 6 -72.83 24.45 36.87
N ARG A 7 -72.08 23.98 35.84
CA ARG A 7 -71.25 24.73 34.84
C ARG A 7 -69.80 25.04 35.27
N MET A 8 -68.77 25.05 34.41
CA MET A 8 -68.63 24.88 32.95
C MET A 8 -67.15 24.52 32.67
N ALA A 9 -66.91 23.68 31.66
CA ALA A 9 -65.61 23.59 31.01
C ALA A 9 -65.28 24.94 30.35
N SER A 10 -64.09 25.45 30.61
CA SER A 10 -63.45 26.52 29.84
C SER A 10 -62.13 25.97 29.33
N ILE A 11 -62.17 25.42 28.11
CA ILE A 11 -60.99 25.30 27.27
C ILE A 11 -60.68 26.72 26.83
N ALA A 12 -59.79 27.40 27.55
CA ALA A 12 -59.12 28.55 26.99
C ALA A 12 -58.07 28.00 26.02
N PRO A 13 -58.05 28.40 24.74
CA PRO A 13 -56.82 28.27 23.98
C PRO A 13 -55.82 29.18 24.70
N GLY A 14 -54.79 28.60 25.28
CA GLY A 14 -53.59 29.36 25.61
C GLY A 14 -53.08 29.91 24.29
N LEU A 15 -53.42 31.16 23.98
CA LEU A 15 -52.75 31.92 22.95
C LEU A 15 -51.33 32.13 23.49
N SER A 16 -50.42 31.26 23.10
CA SER A 16 -48.99 31.55 23.20
C SER A 16 -48.74 32.72 22.25
N VAL A 17 -48.67 33.93 22.80
CA VAL A 17 -48.18 35.09 22.05
C VAL A 17 -46.69 34.87 21.91
N VAL A 18 -46.26 34.33 20.78
CA VAL A 18 -44.85 34.33 20.40
C VAL A 18 -44.52 35.78 20.06
N ALA A 19 -43.83 36.46 20.97
CA ALA A 19 -43.32 37.80 20.71
C ALA A 19 -42.02 37.63 19.91
N THR A 20 -42.07 37.94 18.61
CA THR A 20 -40.86 38.04 17.77
C THR A 20 -40.30 39.45 17.92
N ALA A 21 -39.07 39.58 18.42
CA ALA A 21 -38.36 40.85 18.47
C ALA A 21 -37.42 40.94 17.25
N THR A 22 -37.64 41.91 16.36
CA THR A 22 -36.76 42.18 15.21
C THR A 22 -36.15 43.56 15.34
N VAL A 23 -34.82 43.64 15.40
CA VAL A 23 -34.06 44.90 15.41
C VAL A 23 -33.38 45.04 14.04
N LEU A 24 -33.73 46.11 13.31
CA LEU A 24 -33.14 46.44 12.02
C LEU A 24 -32.30 47.73 12.14
N LEU A 25 -31.00 47.64 11.86
CA LEU A 25 -30.09 48.78 11.79
C LEU A 25 -29.74 49.09 10.34
N THR A 26 -30.08 50.31 9.88
CA THR A 26 -29.81 50.81 8.51
C THR A 26 -29.25 52.23 8.58
N GLY A 27 -28.04 52.51 8.08
CA GLY A 27 -27.45 53.86 8.11
C GLY A 27 -25.92 53.90 7.97
N SER A 28 -25.35 55.11 7.81
CA SER A 28 -23.89 55.35 7.69
C SER A 28 -23.14 55.12 9.01
N ALA A 29 -21.85 54.75 8.91
CA ALA A 29 -20.92 54.33 9.97
C ALA A 29 -21.31 54.74 11.41
N ALA A 30 -21.66 53.76 12.24
CA ALA A 30 -21.83 53.93 13.67
C ALA A 30 -20.45 53.76 14.33
N HIS A 31 -19.85 54.86 14.79
CA HIS A 31 -18.64 54.82 15.59
C HIS A 31 -19.06 54.68 17.06
N ALA A 32 -18.95 53.47 17.62
CA ALA A 32 -19.26 53.22 19.02
C ALA A 32 -18.07 53.64 19.90
N ASP A 33 -17.71 54.92 19.86
CA ASP A 33 -16.78 55.49 20.86
C ASP A 33 -17.47 55.65 22.22
N ASN A 34 -18.80 55.67 22.25
CA ASN A 34 -19.62 55.78 23.46
C ASN A 34 -20.85 54.83 23.38
N GLU A 35 -21.18 54.22 24.52
CA GLU A 35 -22.15 53.13 24.74
C GLU A 35 -23.52 53.36 24.06
N CYS A 36 -23.95 52.42 23.21
CA CYS A 36 -25.36 52.26 22.87
C CYS A 36 -26.03 51.34 23.89
N GLY A 37 -26.51 51.89 25.01
CA GLY A 37 -27.24 51.10 26.00
C GLY A 37 -27.87 51.95 27.10
N THR A 38 -29.16 52.29 26.96
CA THR A 38 -30.00 52.50 28.14
C THR A 38 -31.01 51.37 28.21
N ASP A 39 -30.95 50.65 29.32
CA ASP A 39 -31.91 49.66 29.78
C ASP A 39 -33.31 50.28 29.80
N ASN A 40 -34.09 50.06 28.74
CA ASN A 40 -35.48 50.49 28.68
C ASN A 40 -36.34 49.24 28.64
N ASP A 41 -36.81 48.85 29.82
CA ASP A 41 -37.84 47.85 30.04
C ASP A 41 -39.00 48.03 29.03
N ASN A 42 -39.12 47.06 28.12
CA ASN A 42 -40.36 46.53 27.50
C ASN A 42 -40.55 46.59 25.98
N ASP A 43 -39.76 47.31 25.17
CA ASP A 43 -40.11 47.46 23.72
C ASP A 43 -39.07 46.97 22.69
N GLY A 44 -37.95 46.37 23.12
CA GLY A 44 -37.10 45.55 22.22
C GLY A 44 -36.42 46.25 21.03
N VAL A 45 -36.31 47.58 21.01
CA VAL A 45 -35.61 48.33 19.94
C VAL A 45 -34.35 49.01 20.51
N ILE A 46 -33.18 48.64 20.00
CA ILE A 46 -31.90 49.35 20.24
C ILE A 46 -31.70 50.37 19.11
N SER A 47 -31.68 51.67 19.43
CA SER A 47 -31.37 52.74 18.46
C SER A 47 -30.22 53.61 18.96
N CYS A 48 -29.15 53.75 18.19
CA CYS A 48 -28.03 54.65 18.48
C CYS A 48 -28.31 56.06 17.92
N GLY A 49 -28.42 57.06 18.79
CA GLY A 49 -28.40 58.47 18.40
C GLY A 49 -26.97 59.03 18.47
N ALA A 50 -26.61 59.94 17.57
CA ALA A 50 -25.23 60.42 17.37
C ALA A 50 -24.57 61.17 18.56
N ASP A 51 -25.27 61.39 19.69
CA ASP A 51 -24.85 62.32 20.76
C ASP A 51 -24.96 61.75 22.20
N ALA A 52 -24.90 60.43 22.42
CA ALA A 52 -24.97 59.86 23.78
C ALA A 52 -23.61 59.94 24.53
N ASP A 53 -23.61 60.55 25.71
CA ASP A 53 -22.45 60.67 26.63
C ASP A 53 -22.74 59.89 27.94
N PRO A 54 -21.98 58.84 28.29
CA PRO A 54 -22.21 58.08 29.51
C PRO A 54 -21.61 58.80 30.72
N SER A 55 -22.41 59.64 31.39
CA SER A 55 -22.03 60.22 32.68
C SER A 55 -22.35 59.26 33.83
N THR A 56 -21.51 58.25 34.07
CA THR A 56 -21.39 57.66 35.42
C THR A 56 -19.96 57.78 35.94
N PRO A 57 -19.72 58.52 37.04
CA PRO A 57 -18.40 58.59 37.64
C PRO A 57 -18.15 57.33 38.47
N GLY A 58 -17.33 56.39 37.99
CA GLY A 58 -16.76 55.37 38.88
C GLY A 58 -16.29 54.04 38.29
N ASN A 59 -16.60 53.67 37.05
CA ASN A 59 -16.07 52.45 36.44
C ASN A 59 -15.59 52.74 35.02
N GLN A 60 -14.57 51.99 34.60
CA GLN A 60 -13.77 52.28 33.40
C GLN A 60 -14.64 52.32 32.14
N PRO A 61 -14.34 53.21 31.17
CA PRO A 61 -15.06 53.25 29.90
C PRO A 61 -14.69 52.01 29.08
N TYR A 62 -15.58 51.02 29.04
CA TYR A 62 -15.48 49.87 28.15
C TYR A 62 -16.43 50.11 26.97
N ALA A 63 -15.92 50.04 25.75
CA ALA A 63 -16.77 50.00 24.56
C ALA A 63 -17.18 48.54 24.32
N ASP A 64 -18.39 48.18 24.76
CA ASP A 64 -18.93 46.79 24.75
C ASP A 64 -19.79 46.47 23.51
N GLY A 65 -19.74 47.29 22.47
CA GLY A 65 -20.48 47.06 21.22
C GLY A 65 -22.01 47.06 21.40
N ILE A 66 -22.73 46.28 20.58
CA ILE A 66 -24.16 46.01 20.75
C ILE A 66 -24.30 44.82 21.69
N THR A 67 -24.80 45.02 22.91
CA THR A 67 -25.14 43.93 23.84
C THR A 67 -26.65 43.79 23.99
N TYR A 68 -27.19 42.59 23.74
CA TYR A 68 -28.59 42.25 24.04
C TYR A 68 -28.64 41.09 25.04
N ASN A 69 -29.41 41.27 26.14
CA ASN A 69 -29.62 40.28 27.19
C ASN A 69 -31.11 40.27 27.59
N PRO A 70 -31.94 39.32 27.11
CA PRO A 70 -33.34 39.23 27.50
C PRO A 70 -33.44 38.54 28.88
N ASP A 71 -33.42 39.32 29.96
CA ASP A 71 -33.52 38.82 31.33
C ASP A 71 -34.92 38.24 31.70
N ASN A 72 -35.89 38.23 30.78
CA ASN A 72 -37.31 38.12 31.15
C ASN A 72 -37.97 36.74 31.00
N GLY A 73 -37.23 35.66 30.69
CA GLY A 73 -37.78 34.29 30.70
C GLY A 73 -38.99 34.04 29.81
N VAL A 74 -39.23 34.88 28.80
CA VAL A 74 -40.29 34.69 27.80
C VAL A 74 -39.65 34.01 26.60
N GLY A 75 -40.03 32.77 26.31
CA GLY A 75 -39.62 32.07 25.10
C GLY A 75 -40.05 32.83 23.83
N GLY A 76 -39.13 33.04 22.90
CA GLY A 76 -39.37 33.75 21.64
C GLY A 76 -38.17 33.75 20.69
N GLU A 77 -38.42 34.11 19.44
CA GLU A 77 -37.39 34.28 18.41
C GLU A 77 -36.81 35.71 18.50
N PHE A 78 -35.50 35.83 18.65
CA PHE A 78 -34.77 37.09 18.58
C PHE A 78 -34.02 37.18 17.25
N LYS A 79 -34.24 38.27 16.50
CA LYS A 79 -33.58 38.52 15.22
C LYS A 79 -32.91 39.89 15.19
N LEU A 80 -31.58 39.91 15.01
CA LEU A 80 -30.78 41.10 14.76
C LEU A 80 -30.34 41.14 13.29
N GLU A 81 -30.75 42.16 12.54
CA GLU A 81 -30.30 42.36 11.16
C GLU A 81 -29.44 43.64 11.05
N LEU A 82 -28.17 43.47 10.65
CA LEU A 82 -27.24 44.54 10.32
C LEU A 82 -27.18 44.72 8.79
N ASN A 83 -27.75 45.81 8.27
CA ASN A 83 -27.85 46.04 6.84
C ASN A 83 -27.14 47.34 6.43
N ASN A 84 -25.99 47.17 5.77
CA ASN A 84 -25.15 48.24 5.23
C ASN A 84 -24.55 49.19 6.29
N ALA A 85 -24.37 48.70 7.52
CA ALA A 85 -23.82 49.46 8.64
C ALA A 85 -22.35 49.11 8.85
N ALA A 86 -21.45 50.08 8.74
CA ALA A 86 -20.08 49.93 9.23
C ALA A 86 -20.06 50.22 10.74
N MET A 87 -19.44 49.34 11.52
CA MET A 87 -19.31 49.44 12.96
C MET A 87 -17.84 49.23 13.35
N VAL A 88 -17.25 50.24 13.98
CA VAL A 88 -15.89 50.14 14.51
C VAL A 88 -15.97 50.18 16.03
N VAL A 89 -15.38 49.19 16.69
CA VAL A 89 -15.28 49.11 18.15
C VAL A 89 -13.81 49.16 18.56
N ASN A 90 -13.41 50.30 19.12
CA ASN A 90 -12.04 50.55 19.59
C ASN A 90 -11.98 50.47 21.12
N GLY A 91 -11.64 49.31 21.69
CA GLY A 91 -11.49 49.13 23.13
C GLY A 91 -10.03 49.19 23.58
N ARG A 92 -9.71 50.09 24.52
CA ARG A 92 -8.35 50.22 25.10
C ARG A 92 -8.07 49.32 26.32
N ALA A 93 -9.00 48.47 26.76
CA ALA A 93 -8.92 47.80 28.08
C ALA A 93 -9.09 46.27 28.03
N ALA A 94 -8.63 45.59 29.09
CA ALA A 94 -8.35 44.16 29.19
C ALA A 94 -9.57 43.24 29.47
N GLY A 95 -10.78 43.64 29.06
CA GLY A 95 -11.99 42.83 29.21
C GLY A 95 -12.33 42.06 27.93
N PRO A 96 -13.03 40.91 28.01
CA PRO A 96 -13.59 40.23 26.83
C PRO A 96 -14.74 41.08 26.27
N GLY A 97 -14.43 41.96 25.32
CA GLY A 97 -15.41 42.82 24.65
C GLY A 97 -15.66 42.30 23.23
N SER A 98 -16.93 42.18 22.84
CA SER A 98 -17.29 41.86 21.45
C SER A 98 -17.96 43.05 20.79
N ALA A 99 -17.86 43.20 19.46
CA ALA A 99 -18.55 44.30 18.79
C ALA A 99 -20.05 44.06 18.67
N VAL A 100 -20.47 42.79 18.57
CA VAL A 100 -21.87 42.38 18.71
C VAL A 100 -21.92 41.21 19.68
N ASN A 101 -22.53 41.40 20.85
CA ASN A 101 -22.77 40.38 21.86
C ASN A 101 -24.28 40.11 21.99
N VAL A 102 -24.74 38.94 21.57
CA VAL A 102 -26.12 38.51 21.82
C VAL A 102 -26.11 37.36 22.80
N VAL A 103 -26.52 37.63 24.03
CA VAL A 103 -26.62 36.62 25.09
C VAL A 103 -28.09 36.27 25.27
N GLY A 104 -28.50 35.07 24.91
CA GLY A 104 -29.89 34.60 25.08
C GLY A 104 -30.05 33.66 26.27
N ASN A 105 -31.30 33.55 26.75
CA ASN A 105 -31.68 32.48 27.66
C ASN A 105 -32.00 31.20 26.87
N THR A 106 -31.89 30.07 27.58
CA THR A 106 -31.85 28.70 27.05
C THR A 106 -33.05 28.28 26.18
N GLU A 107 -34.14 29.02 26.14
CA GLU A 107 -35.36 28.69 25.39
C GLU A 107 -35.53 29.47 24.08
N ASN A 108 -34.67 30.47 23.81
CA ASN A 108 -34.84 31.36 22.66
C ASN A 108 -34.04 30.93 21.43
N ASP A 109 -34.69 31.00 20.27
CA ASP A 109 -33.99 30.97 18.98
C ASP A 109 -33.35 32.35 18.73
N ILE A 110 -32.05 32.37 18.48
CA ILE A 110 -31.27 33.59 18.25
C ILE A 110 -30.77 33.59 16.80
N SER A 111 -31.12 34.62 16.04
CA SER A 111 -30.65 34.84 14.67
C SER A 111 -29.94 36.19 14.54
N VAL A 112 -28.70 36.19 14.04
CA VAL A 112 -27.95 37.40 13.66
C VAL A 112 -27.64 37.35 12.17
N ILE A 113 -28.07 38.36 11.42
CA ILE A 113 -27.87 38.44 9.96
C ILE A 113 -27.08 39.70 9.61
N LEU A 114 -25.97 39.53 8.90
CA LEU A 114 -25.17 40.59 8.29
C LEU A 114 -25.41 40.61 6.78
N ARG A 115 -25.81 41.75 6.20
CA ARG A 115 -26.13 41.84 4.76
C ARG A 115 -25.19 42.72 3.93
N ALA A 116 -24.38 43.57 4.59
CA ALA A 116 -23.27 44.35 4.04
C ALA A 116 -22.76 45.28 5.17
N GLY A 117 -21.45 45.51 5.29
CA GLY A 117 -20.88 46.40 6.31
C GLY A 117 -19.44 46.03 6.66
N GLU A 118 -18.70 46.93 7.29
CA GLU A 118 -17.38 46.62 7.86
C GLU A 118 -17.52 46.60 9.39
N LEU A 119 -17.16 45.48 10.02
CA LEU A 119 -17.09 45.30 11.46
C LEU A 119 -15.63 45.18 11.87
N THR A 120 -15.07 46.24 12.46
CA THR A 120 -13.66 46.23 12.87
C THR A 120 -13.54 46.30 14.39
N THR A 121 -12.86 45.32 14.99
CA THR A 121 -12.59 45.22 16.43
C THR A 121 -11.08 45.24 16.69
N HIS A 122 -10.66 46.22 17.49
CA HIS A 122 -9.30 46.34 18.00
C HIS A 122 -9.38 46.27 19.52
N GLN A 123 -9.21 45.07 20.09
CA GLN A 123 -9.32 44.82 21.53
C GLN A 123 -8.17 43.92 21.99
N ASN A 124 -7.78 43.97 23.27
CA ASN A 124 -6.81 42.99 23.79
C ASN A 124 -7.42 41.59 23.90
N SER A 125 -8.74 41.44 23.89
CA SER A 125 -9.49 40.17 23.86
C SER A 125 -10.82 40.37 23.16
N GLY A 126 -10.79 40.43 21.82
CA GLY A 126 -11.91 40.89 21.00
C GLY A 126 -12.62 39.78 20.23
N TRP A 127 -13.94 39.67 20.42
CA TRP A 127 -14.77 38.92 19.46
C TRP A 127 -15.37 39.90 18.45
N GLY A 128 -15.44 39.55 17.17
CA GLY A 128 -16.19 40.32 16.18
C GLY A 128 -17.67 40.24 16.51
N ILE A 129 -18.23 39.05 16.33
CA ILE A 129 -19.61 38.71 16.67
C ILE A 129 -19.58 37.54 17.65
N GLY A 130 -20.10 37.74 18.85
CA GLY A 130 -20.35 36.69 19.83
C GLY A 130 -21.85 36.49 20.01
N VAL A 131 -22.34 35.29 19.70
CA VAL A 131 -23.70 34.86 20.02
C VAL A 131 -23.63 33.69 20.99
N ILE A 132 -24.10 33.89 22.20
CA ILE A 132 -23.97 32.93 23.29
C ILE A 132 -25.34 32.65 23.88
N ASN A 133 -25.88 31.46 23.66
CA ASN A 133 -27.12 31.01 24.30
C ASN A 133 -26.79 30.19 25.55
N THR A 134 -26.71 30.85 26.72
CA THR A 134 -26.38 30.18 27.99
C THR A 134 -27.16 30.76 29.17
N LYS A 135 -27.56 29.89 30.11
CA LYS A 135 -28.13 30.33 31.39
C LYS A 135 -27.02 30.92 32.26
N ARG A 136 -27.14 32.21 32.62
CA ARG A 136 -26.13 32.97 33.38
C ARG A 136 -26.03 32.57 34.87
N ASP A 137 -26.99 31.80 35.38
CA ASP A 137 -27.08 31.51 36.81
C ASP A 137 -26.35 30.22 37.19
N ASN A 138 -25.15 30.36 37.77
CA ASN A 138 -24.34 29.33 38.42
C ASN A 138 -24.07 28.05 37.61
N LEU A 139 -22.82 27.93 37.14
CA LEU A 139 -22.20 26.76 36.50
C LEU A 139 -22.28 25.42 37.27
N ASP A 140 -22.97 25.36 38.42
CA ASP A 140 -22.86 24.28 39.40
C ASP A 140 -24.19 23.56 39.74
N THR A 141 -25.30 23.85 39.06
CA THR A 141 -26.60 23.19 39.37
C THR A 141 -27.30 22.55 38.16
N ASP A 142 -27.02 21.25 37.98
CA ASP A 142 -27.87 20.10 37.61
C ASP A 142 -29.05 20.15 36.61
N ALA A 143 -29.35 21.24 35.90
CA ALA A 143 -30.37 21.22 34.83
C ALA A 143 -30.01 22.13 33.64
N ILE A 144 -29.35 21.56 32.62
CA ILE A 144 -29.12 22.18 31.31
C ILE A 144 -30.33 21.81 30.43
N GLU A 145 -31.39 22.61 30.44
CA GLU A 145 -32.64 22.35 29.70
C GLU A 145 -32.89 23.32 28.54
N GLY A 146 -31.83 23.85 27.92
CA GLY A 146 -31.99 24.73 26.77
C GLY A 146 -32.30 24.03 25.47
N GLN A 147 -33.22 24.56 24.66
CA GLN A 147 -33.59 24.05 23.33
C GLN A 147 -33.38 25.08 22.20
N GLY A 148 -33.03 26.33 22.54
CA GLY A 148 -32.96 27.41 21.57
C GLY A 148 -31.81 27.26 20.56
N ASN A 149 -32.11 27.45 19.28
CA ASN A 149 -31.14 27.41 18.18
C ASN A 149 -30.37 28.74 18.11
N VAL A 150 -29.11 28.68 17.66
CA VAL A 150 -28.29 29.85 17.34
C VAL A 150 -27.97 29.84 15.85
N THR A 151 -28.32 30.90 15.15
CA THR A 151 -28.04 31.08 13.73
C THR A 151 -27.30 32.40 13.50
N VAL A 152 -26.16 32.35 12.84
CA VAL A 152 -25.43 33.53 12.37
C VAL A 152 -25.28 33.45 10.85
N GLU A 153 -25.79 34.43 10.13
CA GLU A 153 -25.70 34.52 8.67
C GLU A 153 -24.88 35.74 8.25
N MET A 154 -23.92 35.56 7.36
CA MET A 154 -23.12 36.61 6.75
C MET A 154 -23.26 36.57 5.22
N HIS A 155 -23.98 37.55 4.66
CA HIS A 155 -24.24 37.70 3.23
C HIS A 155 -23.37 38.78 2.56
N GLY A 156 -22.31 39.25 3.23
CA GLY A 156 -21.39 40.26 2.73
C GLY A 156 -20.76 41.12 3.84
N GLY A 157 -19.75 41.91 3.47
CA GLY A 157 -19.02 42.79 4.40
C GLY A 157 -17.68 42.22 4.88
N ASP A 158 -16.97 42.99 5.72
CA ASP A 158 -15.66 42.60 6.26
C ASP A 158 -15.72 42.57 7.79
N ILE A 159 -15.28 41.47 8.43
CA ILE A 159 -15.08 41.38 9.87
C ILE A 159 -13.58 41.36 10.16
N ASN A 160 -13.04 42.46 10.68
CA ASN A 160 -11.63 42.56 11.06
C ASN A 160 -11.48 42.50 12.57
N THR A 161 -10.89 41.44 13.11
CA THR A 161 -10.68 41.27 14.55
C THR A 161 -9.21 41.16 14.83
N SER A 162 -8.70 41.90 15.82
CA SER A 162 -7.29 41.84 16.21
C SER A 162 -7.14 41.87 17.73
N GLY A 163 -6.14 41.16 18.25
CA GLY A 163 -5.91 41.07 19.70
C GLY A 163 -5.43 39.72 20.20
N ARG A 164 -5.25 39.56 21.51
CA ARG A 164 -5.10 38.21 22.09
C ARG A 164 -6.45 37.52 22.02
N GLU A 165 -6.49 36.23 21.68
CA GLU A 165 -7.77 35.48 21.63
C GLU A 165 -8.80 36.15 20.71
N ALA A 166 -8.36 36.71 19.59
CA ALA A 166 -9.29 37.33 18.65
C ALA A 166 -10.15 36.24 17.99
N HIS A 167 -11.46 36.49 17.89
CA HIS A 167 -12.38 35.63 17.17
C HIS A 167 -13.20 36.44 16.18
N GLY A 168 -13.38 35.99 14.94
CA GLY A 168 -14.27 36.63 13.97
C GLY A 168 -15.75 36.46 14.35
N ILE A 169 -16.27 35.24 14.20
CA ILE A 169 -17.63 34.85 14.60
C ILE A 169 -17.55 33.74 15.65
N ILE A 170 -18.26 33.89 16.76
CA ILE A 170 -18.49 32.84 17.76
C ILE A 170 -20.00 32.65 17.89
N ALA A 171 -20.46 31.41 17.75
CA ALA A 171 -21.81 30.98 18.06
C ALA A 171 -21.72 29.80 19.03
N ASP A 172 -22.26 29.95 20.23
CA ASP A 172 -22.20 28.96 21.30
C ASP A 172 -23.60 28.71 21.90
N THR A 173 -23.93 27.44 22.15
CA THR A 173 -25.15 27.08 22.89
C THR A 173 -24.88 25.99 23.91
N LYS A 174 -25.57 26.07 25.06
CA LYS A 174 -25.61 25.03 26.08
C LYS A 174 -27.00 24.40 26.11
N GLY A 175 -27.13 23.18 25.58
CA GLY A 175 -28.40 22.45 25.53
C GLY A 175 -28.65 21.76 24.19
N ALA A 176 -29.91 21.40 23.94
CA ALA A 176 -30.40 20.64 22.80
C ALA A 176 -30.55 21.41 21.48
N GLY A 177 -30.34 22.73 21.50
CA GLY A 177 -30.46 23.58 20.31
C GLY A 177 -29.31 23.40 19.32
N ASN A 178 -29.58 23.65 18.04
CA ASN A 178 -28.56 23.61 16.99
C ASN A 178 -27.80 24.93 16.91
N VAL A 179 -26.57 24.87 16.39
CA VAL A 179 -25.77 26.06 16.07
C VAL A 179 -25.47 26.02 14.59
N THR A 180 -25.85 27.08 13.86
CA THR A 180 -25.56 27.23 12.44
C THR A 180 -24.85 28.56 12.21
N VAL A 181 -23.70 28.52 11.55
CA VAL A 181 -23.04 29.72 11.02
C VAL A 181 -22.93 29.56 9.51
N GLU A 182 -23.52 30.49 8.76
CA GLU A 182 -23.53 30.48 7.30
C GLU A 182 -22.89 31.76 6.76
N MET A 183 -21.88 31.63 5.93
CA MET A 183 -21.20 32.74 5.26
C MET A 183 -21.29 32.56 3.74
N THR A 184 -22.17 33.33 3.11
CA THR A 184 -22.40 33.29 1.65
C THR A 184 -21.61 34.36 0.90
N ALA A 185 -21.17 35.43 1.58
CA ALA A 185 -20.25 36.43 1.01
C ALA A 185 -19.49 37.23 2.08
N GLY A 186 -18.41 37.90 1.67
CA GLY A 186 -17.63 38.83 2.50
C GLY A 186 -16.25 38.31 2.90
N THR A 187 -15.60 38.92 3.89
CA THR A 187 -14.27 38.50 4.39
C THR A 187 -14.21 38.59 5.91
N ILE A 188 -13.58 37.62 6.55
CA ILE A 188 -13.23 37.71 7.97
C ILE A 188 -11.70 37.68 8.07
N ASN A 189 -11.13 38.73 8.66
CA ASN A 189 -9.72 38.84 8.98
C ASN A 189 -9.53 38.77 10.49
N THR A 190 -8.94 37.68 10.99
CA THR A 190 -8.61 37.55 12.41
C THR A 190 -7.10 37.53 12.58
N ASP A 191 -6.57 38.61 13.16
CA ASP A 191 -5.16 38.76 13.55
C ASP A 191 -4.99 38.57 15.06
N ALA A 192 -4.72 37.33 15.44
CA ALA A 192 -4.55 37.02 16.85
C ALA A 192 -3.07 37.03 17.27
N ARG A 193 -2.80 37.76 18.35
CA ARG A 193 -1.50 37.80 19.02
C ARG A 193 -1.47 36.83 20.18
N VAL A 194 -0.50 35.93 20.15
CA VAL A 194 -0.30 34.98 21.23
C VAL A 194 0.66 35.61 22.26
N PRO A 195 0.32 35.67 23.57
CA PRO A 195 1.24 36.19 24.57
C PRO A 195 2.40 35.22 24.79
N GLU A 196 3.63 35.72 24.92
CA GLU A 196 4.84 34.95 25.28
C GLU A 196 4.77 34.25 26.66
N ALA A 197 3.67 34.42 27.43
CA ALA A 197 3.56 33.94 28.81
C ALA A 197 2.96 32.52 28.91
N PRO A 198 3.65 31.53 29.52
CA PRO A 198 3.22 30.13 29.60
C PRO A 198 1.97 29.82 30.47
N ALA A 199 1.29 30.82 31.03
CA ALA A 199 0.42 30.63 32.19
C ALA A 199 -1.10 30.63 31.92
N ALA A 200 -1.56 30.89 30.69
CA ALA A 200 -2.99 30.90 30.38
C ALA A 200 -3.32 29.89 29.28
N GLN A 201 -3.81 28.71 29.70
CA GLN A 201 -4.12 27.54 28.85
C GLN A 201 -5.32 27.71 27.90
N TRP A 202 -5.96 28.88 27.82
CA TRP A 202 -7.28 29.02 27.22
C TRP A 202 -7.33 29.84 25.93
N GLY A 203 -6.18 30.31 25.43
CA GLY A 203 -6.18 31.32 24.39
C GLY A 203 -6.05 30.81 22.96
N ALA A 204 -7.05 30.12 22.43
CA ALA A 204 -7.11 29.79 21.00
C ALA A 204 -7.87 30.85 20.23
N ALA A 205 -7.30 31.34 19.13
CA ALA A 205 -7.95 32.28 18.23
C ALA A 205 -8.62 31.54 17.06
N HIS A 206 -9.75 32.09 16.60
CA HIS A 206 -10.57 31.43 15.60
C HIS A 206 -11.13 32.42 14.57
N GLY A 207 -11.23 32.05 13.30
CA GLY A 207 -12.00 32.84 12.33
C GLY A 207 -13.50 32.73 12.61
N ILE A 208 -14.01 31.50 12.51
CA ILE A 208 -15.39 31.12 12.80
C ILE A 208 -15.39 29.97 13.81
N TRP A 209 -16.20 30.08 14.86
CA TRP A 209 -16.36 29.06 15.88
C TRP A 209 -17.85 28.79 16.17
N ALA A 210 -18.32 27.59 15.87
CA ALA A 210 -19.62 27.07 16.26
C ALA A 210 -19.45 25.98 17.34
N ASN A 211 -20.05 26.16 18.50
CA ASN A 211 -19.88 25.28 19.66
C ASN A 211 -21.20 24.85 20.28
N ILE A 212 -21.31 23.56 20.59
CA ILE A 212 -22.42 22.99 21.34
C ILE A 212 -21.89 22.21 22.53
N VAL A 213 -22.42 22.51 23.71
CA VAL A 213 -22.25 21.67 24.91
C VAL A 213 -23.62 21.13 25.32
N ASN A 214 -23.84 19.84 25.09
CA ASN A 214 -25.15 19.21 25.24
C ASN A 214 -25.06 17.84 25.94
N ASP A 215 -25.64 17.73 27.13
CA ASP A 215 -25.69 16.49 27.90
C ASP A 215 -26.96 15.62 27.65
N GLN A 216 -27.91 16.09 26.84
CA GLN A 216 -29.26 15.51 26.72
C GLN A 216 -29.74 15.13 25.29
N SER A 217 -29.20 15.67 24.18
CA SER A 217 -29.73 15.37 22.83
C SER A 217 -28.70 15.34 21.67
N GLU A 218 -29.15 14.85 20.50
CA GLU A 218 -28.46 14.91 19.21
C GLU A 218 -28.61 16.33 18.63
N ALA A 219 -27.66 17.22 18.92
CA ALA A 219 -27.63 18.59 18.37
C ALA A 219 -26.54 18.74 17.30
N ILE A 220 -26.77 19.62 16.33
CA ILE A 220 -25.91 19.82 15.16
C ILE A 220 -25.20 21.17 15.25
N ALA A 221 -23.87 21.15 15.26
CA ALA A 221 -23.04 22.33 15.04
C ALA A 221 -22.63 22.36 13.56
N ARG A 222 -23.18 23.29 12.78
CA ARG A 222 -22.92 23.43 11.35
C ARG A 222 -22.23 24.76 11.04
N VAL A 223 -21.17 24.72 10.24
CA VAL A 223 -20.61 25.89 9.59
C VAL A 223 -20.63 25.68 8.07
N ARG A 224 -21.13 26.66 7.31
CA ARG A 224 -21.11 26.66 5.84
C ARG A 224 -20.43 27.93 5.33
N MET A 225 -19.53 27.80 4.35
CA MET A 225 -18.79 28.92 3.78
C MET A 225 -18.67 28.81 2.25
N ASP A 226 -19.09 29.86 1.54
CA ASP A 226 -19.07 29.93 0.07
C ASP A 226 -18.01 30.94 -0.48
N GLU A 227 -17.47 31.85 0.34
CA GLU A 227 -16.51 32.92 -0.07
C GLU A 227 -15.30 33.05 0.89
N ASN A 228 -14.42 34.06 0.71
CA ASN A 228 -13.07 34.14 1.31
C ASN A 228 -13.01 34.36 2.85
N LEU A 229 -12.07 33.69 3.53
CA LEU A 229 -11.77 33.80 4.96
C LEU A 229 -10.26 33.94 5.18
N ASN A 230 -9.75 35.16 5.27
CA ASN A 230 -8.33 35.39 5.47
C ASN A 230 -7.97 35.37 6.96
N TYR A 231 -7.63 34.19 7.49
CA TYR A 231 -7.15 34.07 8.87
C TYR A 231 -5.60 34.24 8.92
N SER A 232 -5.07 34.97 9.90
CA SER A 232 -3.61 35.11 10.06
C SER A 232 -3.25 35.17 11.53
N LEU A 233 -2.50 34.19 12.02
CA LEU A 233 -1.89 34.27 13.34
C LEU A 233 -0.48 34.87 13.21
N HIS A 234 -0.18 35.96 13.90
CA HIS A 234 1.19 36.43 14.09
C HIS A 234 1.74 35.93 15.43
N GLU A 235 2.73 35.05 15.38
CA GLU A 235 3.60 34.79 16.54
C GLU A 235 4.57 35.97 16.67
N ASP A 236 4.25 36.91 17.57
CA ASP A 236 5.17 38.00 17.95
C ASP A 236 6.34 37.39 18.75
N GLY A 237 7.44 37.04 18.09
CA GLY A 237 8.71 36.73 18.75
C GLY A 237 9.59 35.71 18.00
N GLU A 238 10.84 36.09 17.70
CA GLU A 238 11.90 35.12 17.44
C GLU A 238 12.10 34.30 18.72
N LEU A 239 11.50 33.10 18.80
CA LEU A 239 11.93 32.12 19.77
C LEU A 239 13.42 31.84 19.48
N PRO A 240 14.32 32.06 20.45
CA PRO A 240 15.75 31.88 20.22
C PRO A 240 15.98 30.43 19.79
N ALA A 241 16.59 30.27 18.62
CA ALA A 241 16.99 29.00 18.05
C ALA A 241 17.75 28.18 19.10
N GLN A 242 17.09 27.20 19.73
CA GLN A 242 17.74 26.21 20.57
C GLN A 242 17.49 24.81 20.04
N ASN A 243 18.59 24.27 19.53
CA ASN A 243 18.97 22.87 19.36
C ASN A 243 18.35 22.09 18.19
N HIS A 244 19.12 22.10 17.10
CA HIS A 244 19.57 20.88 16.43
C HIS A 244 19.45 19.63 17.31
N ILE A 245 18.61 18.68 16.92
CA ILE A 245 18.74 17.28 17.33
C ILE A 245 18.93 16.45 16.06
N VAL A 246 20.18 16.03 15.86
CA VAL A 246 20.57 14.93 14.98
C VAL A 246 20.49 13.64 15.80
N ALA A 247 19.73 12.67 15.27
CA ALA A 247 19.75 11.22 15.48
C ALA A 247 19.85 10.62 16.90
N GLY A 248 18.85 9.79 17.24
CA GLY A 248 18.98 8.74 18.26
C GLY A 248 17.80 8.65 19.23
N ASP A 249 17.04 7.56 19.09
CA ASP A 249 16.06 6.98 20.03
C ASP A 249 14.70 7.66 20.29
N TYR A 250 13.70 6.98 19.71
CA TYR A 250 12.27 6.89 20.04
C TYR A 250 11.83 7.48 21.39
N ARG A 251 11.15 8.63 21.33
CA ARG A 251 9.96 8.94 22.16
C ARG A 251 9.01 9.82 21.35
N TYR A 252 7.88 9.24 20.92
CA TYR A 252 6.72 10.01 20.46
C TYR A 252 6.14 10.74 21.68
N THR A 253 6.50 12.02 21.84
CA THR A 253 5.85 12.90 22.80
C THR A 253 4.43 13.15 22.28
N ARG A 254 3.47 12.43 22.85
CA ARG A 254 2.07 12.88 22.93
C ARG A 254 2.11 14.33 23.43
N ILE A 255 1.28 15.21 22.86
CA ILE A 255 1.00 16.54 23.42
C ILE A 255 0.50 16.33 24.86
N SER A 256 1.43 16.28 25.79
CA SER A 256 1.23 16.46 27.21
C SER A 256 1.89 17.80 27.51
N ASN A 257 1.08 18.85 27.56
CA ASN A 257 1.38 20.12 28.22
C ASN A 257 2.75 20.73 27.85
N GLY A 258 2.92 21.07 26.58
CA GLY A 258 4.08 21.80 26.07
C GLY A 258 3.69 23.01 25.22
N GLY A 259 2.81 23.89 25.72
CA GLY A 259 2.75 25.32 25.35
C GLY A 259 2.63 25.76 23.88
N GLY A 260 2.25 24.89 22.94
CA GLY A 260 1.90 25.29 21.57
C GLY A 260 0.46 25.78 21.52
N PHE A 261 0.22 26.96 20.97
CA PHE A 261 -1.11 27.52 20.82
C PHE A 261 -1.76 26.98 19.54
N LYS A 262 -2.99 26.47 19.66
CA LYS A 262 -3.79 25.99 18.53
C LYS A 262 -4.55 27.13 17.88
N SER A 263 -4.57 27.16 16.56
CA SER A 263 -5.39 28.11 15.81
C SER A 263 -6.25 27.36 14.79
N PHE A 264 -7.52 27.77 14.68
CA PHE A 264 -8.50 27.14 13.79
C PHE A 264 -9.19 28.22 12.97
N ALA A 265 -9.14 28.15 11.64
CA ALA A 265 -9.88 29.15 10.85
C ALA A 265 -11.39 28.92 10.94
N ILE A 266 -11.84 27.66 10.77
CA ILE A 266 -13.24 27.26 10.96
C ILE A 266 -13.30 26.09 11.92
N TYR A 267 -14.14 26.22 12.96
CA TYR A 267 -14.28 25.20 13.98
C TYR A 267 -15.75 24.92 14.32
N ALA A 268 -16.20 23.70 14.06
CA ALA A 268 -17.46 23.15 14.57
C ALA A 268 -17.16 22.14 15.67
N LYS A 269 -17.75 22.33 16.85
CA LYS A 269 -17.54 21.45 18.01
C LYS A 269 -18.85 21.02 18.64
N THR A 270 -18.98 19.73 18.91
CA THR A 270 -20.05 19.19 19.76
C THR A 270 -19.48 18.41 20.94
N ILE A 271 -19.97 18.69 22.14
CA ILE A 271 -19.63 17.96 23.37
C ILE A 271 -20.90 17.30 23.91
N GLY A 272 -20.89 15.97 24.00
CA GLY A 272 -21.95 15.20 24.66
C GLY A 272 -22.80 14.31 23.72
N LYS A 273 -24.01 13.94 24.13
CA LYS A 273 -24.70 12.70 23.66
C LYS A 273 -25.14 12.76 22.18
N GLY A 274 -24.28 12.31 21.27
CA GLY A 274 -24.68 11.98 19.89
C GLY A 274 -24.82 13.16 18.92
N GLY A 275 -24.17 14.29 19.19
CA GLY A 275 -24.18 15.45 18.29
C GLY A 275 -23.35 15.27 17.01
N GLU A 276 -23.70 16.03 15.97
CA GLU A 276 -22.94 16.11 14.72
C GLU A 276 -22.20 17.47 14.63
N ALA A 277 -20.91 17.43 14.34
CA ALA A 277 -20.14 18.60 13.94
C ALA A 277 -19.94 18.53 12.43
N ILE A 278 -20.48 19.51 11.70
CA ILE A 278 -20.47 19.56 10.23
C ILE A 278 -19.81 20.86 9.79
N VAL A 279 -18.84 20.79 8.88
CA VAL A 279 -18.33 21.96 8.17
C VAL A 279 -18.38 21.72 6.66
N GLU A 280 -18.99 22.66 5.94
CA GLU A 280 -19.13 22.67 4.48
C GLU A 280 -18.37 23.88 3.92
N MET A 281 -17.47 23.66 2.96
CA MET A 281 -16.73 24.71 2.25
C MET A 281 -16.94 24.57 0.75
N ASP A 282 -17.69 25.50 0.16
CA ASP A 282 -18.02 25.51 -1.27
C ASP A 282 -17.19 26.55 -2.07
N GLY A 283 -16.29 27.27 -1.40
CA GLY A 283 -15.44 28.28 -2.01
C GLY A 283 -14.57 29.05 -1.01
N GLY A 284 -13.94 30.11 -1.50
CA GLY A 284 -13.12 31.00 -0.68
C GLY A 284 -11.66 30.56 -0.47
N GLU A 285 -10.84 31.46 0.09
CA GLU A 285 -9.47 31.17 0.53
C GLU A 285 -9.38 31.22 2.05
N ILE A 286 -8.77 30.19 2.65
CA ILE A 286 -8.36 30.11 4.04
C ILE A 286 -6.83 30.10 4.10
N VAL A 287 -6.27 31.05 4.82
CA VAL A 287 -4.85 31.04 5.18
C VAL A 287 -4.77 30.78 6.68
N THR A 288 -3.85 29.94 7.14
CA THR A 288 -3.51 29.83 8.56
C THR A 288 -2.00 29.82 8.73
N ALA A 289 -1.55 30.55 9.74
CA ALA A 289 -0.15 30.62 10.17
C ALA A 289 -0.06 30.22 11.66
N GLY A 290 1.13 29.84 12.12
CA GLY A 290 1.38 29.42 13.51
C GLY A 290 1.69 27.93 13.67
N GLN A 291 2.32 27.54 14.79
CA GLN A 291 2.84 26.17 15.03
C GLN A 291 1.82 25.02 15.02
N GLU A 292 0.52 25.28 15.08
CA GLU A 292 -0.58 24.28 14.97
C GLU A 292 -1.79 24.93 14.26
N GLY A 293 -1.60 25.33 13.00
CA GLY A 293 -2.63 25.98 12.18
C GLY A 293 -3.57 24.99 11.47
N HIS A 294 -4.84 24.97 11.84
CA HIS A 294 -5.88 24.14 11.22
C HIS A 294 -6.80 24.99 10.35
N GLY A 295 -7.02 24.59 9.10
CA GLY A 295 -7.95 25.27 8.19
C GLY A 295 -9.40 25.03 8.63
N VAL A 296 -9.93 23.86 8.33
CA VAL A 296 -11.31 23.47 8.63
C VAL A 296 -11.32 22.31 9.62
N PHE A 297 -12.06 22.46 10.72
CA PHE A 297 -12.07 21.47 11.80
C PHE A 297 -13.48 21.16 12.31
N ALA A 298 -13.86 19.89 12.24
CA ALA A 298 -15.04 19.34 12.90
C ALA A 298 -14.60 18.41 14.04
N HIS A 299 -15.14 18.61 15.25
CA HIS A 299 -14.70 17.89 16.44
C HIS A 299 -15.84 17.46 17.35
N VAL A 300 -15.88 16.17 17.66
CA VAL A 300 -16.74 15.60 18.69
C VAL A 300 -15.92 15.13 19.89
N GLU A 301 -16.23 15.63 21.07
CA GLU A 301 -15.55 15.29 22.32
C GLU A 301 -16.42 14.47 23.29
N ARG A 302 -15.80 13.55 24.04
CA ARG A 302 -16.47 12.79 25.11
C ARG A 302 -16.84 13.69 26.28
N TYR A 303 -18.07 13.52 26.75
CA TYR A 303 -18.52 14.10 28.01
C TYR A 303 -18.58 13.01 29.10
N VAL A 304 -17.87 13.23 30.21
CA VAL A 304 -17.93 12.36 31.40
C VAL A 304 -18.30 13.22 32.60
N LYS A 305 -19.51 13.03 33.15
CA LYS A 305 -19.92 13.65 34.42
C LYS A 305 -19.61 12.69 35.56
N ARG A 306 -18.91 13.17 36.57
CA ARG A 306 -18.71 12.47 37.85
C ARG A 306 -19.54 13.12 38.95
N ASP A 307 -20.08 12.33 39.88
CA ASP A 307 -20.78 12.84 41.05
C ASP A 307 -19.77 13.33 42.11
N GLY A 308 -20.29 13.87 43.22
CA GLY A 308 -19.48 14.34 44.35
C GLY A 308 -18.60 13.26 45.00
N ASP A 309 -18.86 11.98 44.72
CA ASP A 309 -18.06 10.84 45.19
C ASP A 309 -17.03 10.38 44.12
N GLY A 310 -16.95 11.07 42.98
CA GLY A 310 -16.03 10.78 41.88
C GLY A 310 -16.47 9.63 40.96
N LYS A 311 -17.68 9.08 41.15
CA LYS A 311 -18.25 8.01 40.33
C LYS A 311 -18.85 8.61 39.06
N VAL A 312 -18.66 7.95 37.93
CA VAL A 312 -19.23 8.39 36.65
C VAL A 312 -20.76 8.23 36.70
N VAL A 313 -21.50 9.35 36.63
CA VAL A 313 -22.98 9.42 36.65
C VAL A 313 -23.55 9.59 35.25
N VAL A 314 -22.78 10.21 34.34
CA VAL A 314 -23.07 10.26 32.91
C VAL A 314 -21.80 9.85 32.20
N ASP A 315 -21.82 8.66 31.60
CA ASP A 315 -20.83 8.26 30.62
C ASP A 315 -21.49 8.27 29.25
N ASN A 316 -21.03 9.16 28.38
CA ASN A 316 -21.52 9.22 27.02
C ASN A 316 -20.74 8.20 26.16
N ASN A 317 -20.95 6.92 26.46
CA ASN A 317 -20.41 5.81 25.67
C ASN A 317 -21.37 5.36 24.55
N ASP A 318 -22.47 6.07 24.31
CA ASP A 318 -23.57 5.66 23.42
C ASP A 318 -23.72 6.62 22.23
N SER A 319 -22.64 7.28 21.82
CA SER A 319 -22.74 8.46 20.97
C SER A 319 -22.85 8.08 19.49
N ARG A 320 -23.98 8.43 18.87
CA ARG A 320 -24.16 8.52 17.40
C ARG A 320 -23.32 9.63 16.74
N ALA A 321 -22.27 10.09 17.41
CA ALA A 321 -21.67 11.37 17.09
C ALA A 321 -20.79 11.30 15.85
N ARG A 322 -20.86 12.35 15.03
CA ARG A 322 -20.18 12.42 13.73
C ARG A 322 -19.47 13.76 13.57
N ALA A 323 -18.21 13.72 13.15
CA ALA A 323 -17.45 14.85 12.63
C ALA A 323 -17.40 14.71 11.11
N ILE A 324 -17.94 15.69 10.39
CA ILE A 324 -18.04 15.70 8.94
C ILE A 324 -17.43 17.00 8.43
N VAL A 325 -16.53 16.88 7.47
CA VAL A 325 -15.99 18.02 6.72
C VAL A 325 -16.18 17.76 5.23
N GLU A 326 -16.79 18.70 4.52
CA GLU A 326 -17.02 18.63 3.08
C GLU A 326 -16.41 19.85 2.41
N MET A 327 -15.64 19.64 1.35
CA MET A 327 -15.05 20.71 0.53
C MET A 327 -15.30 20.47 -0.96
N THR A 328 -16.08 21.33 -1.60
CA THR A 328 -16.39 21.22 -3.04
C THR A 328 -15.55 22.16 -3.91
N ASP A 329 -15.11 23.30 -3.37
CA ASP A 329 -14.15 24.22 -4.01
C ASP A 329 -13.44 25.09 -2.96
N GLY A 330 -12.54 25.97 -3.40
CA GLY A 330 -11.81 26.92 -2.56
C GLY A 330 -10.33 26.58 -2.36
N ALA A 331 -9.65 27.32 -1.50
CA ALA A 331 -8.23 27.16 -1.22
C ALA A 331 -7.95 27.18 0.28
N ILE A 332 -7.12 26.27 0.77
CA ILE A 332 -6.63 26.27 2.15
C ILE A 332 -5.11 26.25 2.10
N VAL A 333 -4.44 27.18 2.78
CA VAL A 333 -2.99 27.09 3.00
C VAL A 333 -2.66 27.19 4.48
N THR A 334 -1.88 26.23 4.96
CA THR A 334 -1.35 26.22 6.33
C THR A 334 0.17 26.23 6.27
N THR A 335 0.84 27.03 7.10
CA THR A 335 2.32 27.21 7.05
C THR A 335 3.03 26.87 8.36
N GLY A 336 2.39 26.07 9.21
CA GLY A 336 2.90 25.67 10.52
C GLY A 336 3.25 24.20 10.63
N ASN A 337 4.10 23.87 11.61
CA ASN A 337 4.20 22.49 12.07
C ASN A 337 2.80 21.98 12.45
N PHE A 338 2.54 20.68 12.32
CA PHE A 338 1.24 20.05 12.60
C PHE A 338 0.05 20.69 11.87
N GLY A 339 0.28 21.52 10.85
CA GLY A 339 -0.78 22.25 10.18
C GLY A 339 -1.68 21.30 9.39
N ILE A 340 -2.99 21.43 9.54
CA ILE A 340 -3.96 20.54 8.90
C ILE A 340 -4.91 21.33 8.00
N GLY A 341 -5.11 20.89 6.77
CA GLY A 341 -6.08 21.51 5.86
C GLY A 341 -7.52 21.25 6.30
N LEU A 342 -7.98 20.01 6.11
CA LEU A 342 -9.29 19.52 6.56
C LEU A 342 -9.13 18.49 7.67
N HIS A 343 -9.89 18.62 8.75
CA HIS A 343 -9.73 17.77 9.92
C HIS A 343 -11.09 17.37 10.52
N ALA A 344 -11.37 16.07 10.61
CA ALA A 344 -12.53 15.51 11.29
C ALA A 344 -12.07 14.63 12.44
N VAL A 345 -12.47 14.94 13.68
CA VAL A 345 -12.04 14.20 14.88
C VAL A 345 -13.21 13.73 15.71
N VAL A 346 -13.13 12.47 16.13
CA VAL A 346 -14.04 11.88 17.11
C VAL A 346 -13.26 11.32 18.29
N GLN A 347 -13.57 11.82 19.49
CA GLN A 347 -12.97 11.44 20.77
C GLN A 347 -13.96 10.79 21.74
N VAL A 348 -15.14 10.34 21.29
CA VAL A 348 -16.11 9.63 22.13
C VAL A 348 -15.70 8.16 22.30
N GLY A 349 -15.79 7.63 23.53
CA GLY A 349 -15.72 6.18 23.76
C GLY A 349 -17.09 5.58 23.47
N GLY A 350 -17.18 4.29 23.14
CA GLY A 350 -18.49 3.64 23.03
C GLY A 350 -18.47 2.28 22.39
N VAL A 351 -19.05 1.30 23.09
CA VAL A 351 -19.41 0.00 22.52
C VAL A 351 -20.72 0.24 21.75
N PRO A 352 -20.79 -0.02 20.44
CA PRO A 352 -22.03 0.20 19.68
C PRO A 352 -23.14 -0.70 20.22
N GLU A 353 -24.40 -0.33 19.97
CA GLU A 353 -25.45 -1.34 19.87
C GLU A 353 -24.99 -2.42 18.87
N GLU A 354 -24.98 -3.67 19.32
CA GLU A 354 -24.44 -4.84 18.62
C GLU A 354 -24.83 -4.84 17.12
N GLY A 355 -23.83 -4.72 16.23
CA GLY A 355 -24.01 -4.87 14.77
C GLY A 355 -24.12 -3.59 13.92
N VAL A 356 -24.01 -2.38 14.47
CA VAL A 356 -24.07 -1.13 13.66
C VAL A 356 -22.72 -0.39 13.65
N ARG A 357 -21.88 -0.65 12.62
CA ARG A 357 -20.70 0.19 12.30
C ARG A 357 -21.17 1.52 11.68
N ARG A 358 -20.53 2.65 12.00
CA ARG A 358 -20.94 3.99 11.53
C ARG A 358 -19.73 4.86 11.14
N LYS A 359 -19.90 5.71 10.12
CA LYS A 359 -18.97 6.79 9.77
C LYS A 359 -18.95 7.85 10.87
N ALA A 360 -17.94 7.87 11.74
CA ALA A 360 -17.88 8.89 12.79
C ALA A 360 -16.94 10.03 12.45
N ALA A 361 -15.78 9.79 11.84
CA ALA A 361 -14.94 10.86 11.28
C ALA A 361 -14.95 10.74 9.75
N SER A 362 -15.49 11.74 9.07
CA SER A 362 -15.62 11.74 7.61
C SER A 362 -15.09 13.04 7.03
N VAL A 363 -14.26 12.94 6.00
CA VAL A 363 -13.89 14.08 5.15
C VAL A 363 -14.17 13.76 3.69
N GLU A 364 -14.90 14.63 3.00
CA GLU A 364 -15.12 14.55 1.57
C GLU A 364 -14.54 15.79 0.87
N MET A 365 -13.74 15.59 -0.18
CA MET A 365 -13.22 16.68 -1.01
C MET A 365 -13.41 16.35 -2.49
N SER A 366 -14.14 17.19 -3.22
CA SER A 366 -14.41 16.99 -4.66
C SER A 366 -13.75 18.04 -5.57
N GLY A 367 -13.28 19.15 -5.00
CA GLY A 367 -12.60 20.23 -5.71
C GLY A 367 -11.76 21.11 -4.80
N GLY A 368 -11.24 22.22 -5.34
CA GLY A 368 -10.38 23.15 -4.60
C GLY A 368 -8.92 22.71 -4.43
N ARG A 369 -8.18 23.46 -3.60
CA ARG A 369 -6.74 23.29 -3.36
C ARG A 369 -6.37 23.37 -1.89
N ILE A 370 -5.63 22.39 -1.39
CA ILE A 370 -5.01 22.43 -0.05
C ILE A 370 -3.49 22.49 -0.20
N ARG A 371 -2.84 23.37 0.56
CA ARG A 371 -1.38 23.47 0.65
C ARG A 371 -0.91 23.59 2.09
N THR A 372 -0.44 22.50 2.67
CA THR A 372 0.04 22.47 4.05
C THR A 372 1.56 22.30 4.12
N MET A 373 2.23 23.14 4.91
CA MET A 373 3.69 23.15 5.06
C MET A 373 4.07 23.10 6.53
N GLY A 374 5.08 22.32 6.87
CA GLY A 374 5.63 22.19 8.22
C GLY A 374 5.81 20.73 8.64
N ASP A 375 6.60 20.48 9.67
CA ASP A 375 6.78 19.12 10.17
C ASP A 375 5.46 18.60 10.77
N ASN A 376 5.09 17.36 10.47
CA ASN A 376 3.81 16.72 10.82
C ASN A 376 2.58 17.38 10.17
N ALA A 377 2.75 18.17 9.11
CA ALA A 377 1.63 18.75 8.38
C ALA A 377 0.77 17.67 7.69
N ARG A 378 -0.55 17.90 7.62
CA ARG A 378 -1.51 17.02 6.95
C ARG A 378 -2.38 17.80 5.99
N GLY A 379 -2.57 17.30 4.77
CA GLY A 379 -3.56 17.88 3.87
C GLY A 379 -4.98 17.65 4.41
N ILE A 380 -5.31 16.38 4.60
CA ILE A 380 -6.59 15.92 5.16
C ILE A 380 -6.34 14.89 6.28
N GLU A 381 -7.08 14.99 7.38
CA GLU A 381 -7.10 13.98 8.45
C GLU A 381 -8.53 13.64 8.89
N ALA A 382 -8.91 12.36 8.83
CA ALA A 382 -10.05 11.79 9.54
C ALA A 382 -9.53 10.93 10.70
N LEU A 383 -9.92 11.23 11.94
CA LEU A 383 -9.36 10.62 13.13
C LEU A 383 -10.44 10.16 14.12
N VAL A 384 -10.44 8.86 14.42
CA VAL A 384 -11.13 8.28 15.58
C VAL A 384 -10.08 7.99 16.67
N ASP A 385 -10.07 8.80 17.73
CA ASP A 385 -8.99 8.83 18.74
C ASP A 385 -9.36 8.09 20.04
N THR A 386 -10.13 7.01 19.95
CA THR A 386 -10.58 6.21 21.09
C THR A 386 -10.40 4.71 20.84
N LYS A 387 -9.81 4.00 21.82
CA LYS A 387 -9.43 2.58 21.68
C LYS A 387 -10.59 1.60 21.66
N ASP A 388 -11.64 1.91 22.40
CA ASP A 388 -12.82 1.04 22.49
C ASP A 388 -13.87 1.40 21.43
N ASN A 389 -13.48 2.14 20.38
CA ASN A 389 -14.39 2.69 19.41
C ASN A 389 -14.43 1.84 18.14
N VAL A 390 -15.63 1.44 17.75
CA VAL A 390 -15.91 0.67 16.53
C VAL A 390 -16.14 1.54 15.29
N ASN A 391 -16.09 2.86 15.45
CA ASN A 391 -16.48 3.78 14.40
C ASN A 391 -15.39 3.93 13.36
N ASP A 392 -15.84 4.20 12.14
CA ASP A 392 -14.96 4.31 10.98
C ASP A 392 -14.38 5.73 10.87
N ALA A 393 -13.13 5.79 10.42
CA ALA A 393 -12.47 7.00 9.95
C ALA A 393 -12.36 6.92 8.42
N ILE A 394 -13.01 7.84 7.71
CA ILE A 394 -13.15 7.78 6.25
C ILE A 394 -12.74 9.10 5.62
N VAL A 395 -11.92 9.03 4.56
CA VAL A 395 -11.66 10.14 3.66
C VAL A 395 -12.05 9.75 2.24
N GLU A 396 -12.81 10.61 1.56
CA GLU A 396 -13.23 10.45 0.17
C GLU A 396 -12.73 11.64 -0.66
N LEU A 397 -11.89 11.36 -1.66
CA LEU A 397 -11.32 12.34 -2.59
C LEU A 397 -11.83 12.07 -4.01
N SER A 398 -12.41 13.08 -4.64
CA SER A 398 -12.98 12.97 -5.99
C SER A 398 -12.73 14.22 -6.84
N GLY A 399 -13.20 14.19 -8.08
CA GLY A 399 -13.18 15.35 -8.97
C GLY A 399 -11.77 15.87 -9.27
N THR A 400 -11.57 17.18 -9.10
CA THR A 400 -10.34 17.90 -9.49
C THR A 400 -9.54 18.44 -8.30
N ALA A 401 -9.78 17.91 -7.10
CA ALA A 401 -9.11 18.33 -5.87
C ALA A 401 -7.57 18.26 -5.99
N THR A 402 -6.86 19.27 -5.45
CA THR A 402 -5.40 19.29 -5.43
C THR A 402 -4.86 19.47 -4.01
N ILE A 403 -4.01 18.56 -3.55
CA ILE A 403 -3.44 18.57 -2.20
C ILE A 403 -1.92 18.57 -2.31
N ALA A 404 -1.26 19.54 -1.68
CA ALA A 404 0.19 19.63 -1.63
C ALA A 404 0.67 19.75 -0.19
N THR A 405 1.34 18.72 0.33
CA THR A 405 1.83 18.67 1.71
C THR A 405 3.36 18.60 1.71
N ALA A 406 4.02 19.41 2.54
CA ALA A 406 5.49 19.42 2.62
C ALA A 406 5.98 19.53 4.06
N GLY A 407 6.97 18.71 4.44
CA GLY A 407 7.61 18.72 5.75
C GLY A 407 8.02 17.33 6.21
N ARG A 408 8.74 17.23 7.32
CA ARG A 408 9.05 15.92 7.91
C ARG A 408 7.79 15.29 8.47
N TRP A 409 7.55 13.99 8.27
CA TRP A 409 6.32 13.30 8.72
C TRP A 409 5.05 13.93 8.13
N ALA A 410 5.13 14.42 6.90
CA ALA A 410 3.99 15.02 6.22
C ALA A 410 3.04 13.96 5.68
N TYR A 411 1.74 14.20 5.72
CA TYR A 411 0.72 13.32 5.15
C TYR A 411 -0.13 14.10 4.13
N GLY A 412 -0.32 13.55 2.94
CA GLY A 412 -1.25 14.11 1.97
C GLY A 412 -2.67 13.95 2.51
N VAL A 413 -3.08 12.70 2.70
CA VAL A 413 -4.37 12.28 3.22
C VAL A 413 -4.15 11.17 4.26
N GLU A 414 -4.76 11.31 5.45
CA GLU A 414 -4.70 10.30 6.50
C GLU A 414 -6.11 9.96 7.02
N ALA A 415 -6.46 8.68 6.99
CA ALA A 415 -7.56 8.11 7.78
C ALA A 415 -6.97 7.26 8.90
N ARG A 416 -7.34 7.55 10.15
CA ARG A 416 -6.78 6.87 11.31
C ARG A 416 -7.84 6.55 12.34
N THR A 417 -7.82 5.32 12.82
CA THR A 417 -8.56 4.90 14.01
C THR A 417 -7.63 4.29 15.04
N ARG A 418 -7.92 4.50 16.32
CA ARG A 418 -7.24 3.81 17.43
C ARG A 418 -8.05 2.64 17.99
N GLY A 419 -9.24 2.41 17.45
CA GLY A 419 -10.12 1.32 17.87
C GLY A 419 -10.31 0.25 16.79
N THR A 420 -11.45 -0.44 16.84
CA THR A 420 -11.78 -1.59 15.98
C THR A 420 -12.60 -1.23 14.75
N GLY A 421 -12.94 0.05 14.58
CA GLY A 421 -13.57 0.55 13.34
C GLY A 421 -12.61 0.56 12.15
N THR A 422 -13.16 0.70 10.95
CA THR A 422 -12.37 0.69 9.71
C THR A 422 -11.69 2.04 9.48
N ALA A 423 -10.43 2.03 9.05
CA ALA A 423 -9.75 3.21 8.50
C ALA A 423 -9.75 3.13 6.96
N LYS A 424 -10.36 4.10 6.30
CA LYS A 424 -10.59 4.06 4.85
C LYS A 424 -10.18 5.36 4.14
N VAL A 425 -9.44 5.23 3.05
CA VAL A 425 -9.22 6.32 2.08
C VAL A 425 -9.71 5.85 0.71
N ASP A 426 -10.65 6.58 0.12
CA ASP A 426 -11.08 6.39 -1.27
C ASP A 426 -10.66 7.61 -2.10
N MET A 427 -9.98 7.39 -3.23
CA MET A 427 -9.61 8.41 -4.21
C MET A 427 -10.07 7.99 -5.60
N SER A 428 -10.91 8.80 -6.24
CA SER A 428 -11.42 8.58 -7.60
C SER A 428 -10.91 9.60 -8.63
N GLY A 429 -10.31 10.68 -8.16
CA GLY A 429 -9.78 11.76 -8.98
C GLY A 429 -8.89 12.72 -8.17
N GLY A 430 -8.37 13.76 -8.83
CA GLY A 430 -7.50 14.76 -8.21
C GLY A 430 -6.01 14.41 -8.18
N THR A 431 -5.24 15.25 -7.49
CA THR A 431 -3.78 15.12 -7.35
C THR A 431 -3.36 15.32 -5.89
N VAL A 432 -2.58 14.39 -5.37
CA VAL A 432 -1.93 14.49 -4.06
C VAL A 432 -0.41 14.49 -4.26
N THR A 433 0.26 15.52 -3.75
CA THR A 433 1.72 15.61 -3.75
C THR A 433 2.23 15.78 -2.33
N THR A 434 3.05 14.85 -1.84
CA THR A 434 3.65 14.93 -0.51
C THR A 434 5.17 14.92 -0.59
N SER A 435 5.84 15.78 0.17
CA SER A 435 7.31 15.81 0.21
C SER A 435 7.89 15.96 1.61
N GLY A 436 9.06 15.37 1.82
CA GLY A 436 9.82 15.39 3.06
C GLY A 436 10.16 13.98 3.57
N PHE A 437 11.05 13.88 4.56
CA PHE A 437 11.36 12.60 5.20
C PHE A 437 10.09 12.05 5.86
N LEU A 438 9.73 10.80 5.55
CA LEU A 438 8.45 10.18 5.94
C LEU A 438 7.23 10.98 5.44
N GLY A 439 7.31 11.49 4.21
CA GLY A 439 6.23 12.19 3.53
C GLY A 439 5.31 11.21 2.79
N HIS A 440 4.15 10.89 3.35
CA HIS A 440 3.23 9.88 2.80
C HIS A 440 2.10 10.49 1.97
N GLY A 441 1.66 9.79 0.93
CA GLY A 441 0.59 10.22 0.02
C GLY A 441 -0.78 9.98 0.64
N LEU A 442 -1.35 8.80 0.38
CA LEU A 442 -2.60 8.33 0.98
C LEU A 442 -2.27 7.33 2.09
N VAL A 443 -2.82 7.55 3.28
CA VAL A 443 -2.54 6.73 4.46
C VAL A 443 -3.83 6.28 5.13
N ALA A 444 -3.95 4.98 5.40
CA ALA A 444 -4.97 4.44 6.29
C ALA A 444 -4.31 3.57 7.37
N THR A 445 -4.67 3.77 8.64
CA THR A 445 -4.04 3.04 9.75
C THR A 445 -4.96 2.79 10.93
N THR A 446 -4.89 1.57 11.47
CA THR A 446 -5.52 1.16 12.74
C THR A 446 -4.49 0.86 13.84
N LEU A 447 -3.19 0.87 13.51
CA LEU A 447 -2.10 0.63 14.46
C LEU A 447 -1.91 1.78 15.46
N ASP A 448 -2.23 1.56 16.74
CA ASP A 448 -1.68 2.37 17.82
C ASP A 448 -0.25 1.90 18.16
N ARG A 449 0.76 2.51 17.53
CA ARG A 449 2.19 2.25 17.81
C ARG A 449 2.60 2.41 19.30
N ARG A 450 1.71 2.93 20.16
CA ARG A 450 1.97 3.10 21.61
C ARG A 450 1.68 1.85 22.43
N ALA A 451 0.93 0.88 21.91
CA ALA A 451 0.66 -0.37 22.61
C ALA A 451 1.55 -1.46 22.03
N GLY A 452 2.62 -1.82 22.75
CA GLY A 452 3.43 -3.00 22.45
C GLY A 452 2.70 -4.33 22.72
N THR A 453 1.39 -4.36 22.56
CA THR A 453 0.48 -5.49 22.77
C THR A 453 -0.49 -5.52 21.61
N SER A 454 -0.73 -6.68 21.01
CA SER A 454 -1.75 -6.90 19.99
C SER A 454 -3.11 -6.42 20.51
N LEU A 455 -3.55 -5.27 20.01
CA LEU A 455 -4.90 -4.78 20.21
C LEU A 455 -5.70 -5.20 18.99
N GLU A 456 -6.91 -5.71 19.21
CA GLU A 456 -7.89 -5.86 18.15
C GLU A 456 -7.99 -4.52 17.39
N ALA A 457 -7.61 -4.55 16.13
CA ALA A 457 -7.60 -3.42 15.22
C ALA A 457 -8.61 -3.68 14.11
N GLY A 458 -9.28 -2.62 13.65
CA GLY A 458 -10.21 -2.73 12.53
C GLY A 458 -9.50 -2.88 11.19
N ASP A 459 -10.30 -3.12 10.16
CA ASP A 459 -9.83 -3.25 8.78
C ASP A 459 -9.28 -1.92 8.26
N VAL A 460 -8.35 -2.00 7.30
CA VAL A 460 -7.74 -0.86 6.64
C VAL A 460 -7.95 -0.98 5.15
N THR A 461 -8.41 0.10 4.51
CA THR A 461 -8.65 0.12 3.07
C THR A 461 -8.11 1.41 2.44
N VAL A 462 -7.32 1.27 1.38
CA VAL A 462 -6.90 2.38 0.51
C VAL A 462 -7.30 2.05 -0.92
N ASN A 463 -8.35 2.69 -1.43
CA ASN A 463 -8.80 2.52 -2.81
C ASN A 463 -8.46 3.76 -3.62
N MET A 464 -7.71 3.59 -4.70
CA MET A 464 -7.39 4.65 -5.65
C MET A 464 -7.83 4.21 -7.04
N THR A 465 -9.03 4.58 -7.45
CA THR A 465 -9.60 4.21 -8.77
C THR A 465 -9.21 5.17 -9.89
N GLY A 466 -8.77 6.39 -9.54
CA GLY A 466 -8.28 7.40 -10.47
C GLY A 466 -7.45 8.48 -9.78
N GLY A 467 -6.86 9.37 -10.59
CA GLY A 467 -6.04 10.50 -10.12
C GLY A 467 -4.54 10.17 -9.99
N THR A 468 -3.80 11.05 -9.33
CA THR A 468 -2.33 10.96 -9.22
C THR A 468 -1.82 11.18 -7.80
N VAL A 469 -0.95 10.31 -7.32
CA VAL A 469 -0.22 10.47 -6.05
C VAL A 469 1.28 10.52 -6.34
N ASP A 470 1.94 11.60 -5.93
CA ASP A 470 3.41 11.78 -6.06
C ASP A 470 4.01 12.05 -4.67
N THR A 471 4.91 11.17 -4.23
CA THR A 471 5.60 11.32 -2.94
C THR A 471 7.11 11.41 -3.12
N ALA A 472 7.75 12.25 -2.30
CA ALA A 472 9.19 12.46 -2.39
C ALA A 472 9.86 12.61 -1.01
N GLY A 473 10.84 11.76 -0.73
CA GLY A 473 11.64 11.80 0.49
C GLY A 473 12.06 10.39 0.93
N ARG A 474 13.00 10.30 1.87
CA ARG A 474 13.35 9.01 2.46
C ARG A 474 12.15 8.44 3.23
N GLU A 475 11.86 7.16 3.04
CA GLU A 475 10.70 6.44 3.61
C GLU A 475 9.33 7.07 3.22
N ALA A 476 9.26 7.78 2.09
CA ALA A 476 8.04 8.37 1.59
C ALA A 476 7.21 7.33 0.81
N HIS A 477 6.12 6.81 1.39
CA HIS A 477 5.25 5.85 0.71
C HIS A 477 4.10 6.55 -0.04
N GLY A 478 3.80 6.09 -1.26
CA GLY A 478 2.68 6.60 -2.06
C GLY A 478 1.34 6.26 -1.43
N LEU A 479 1.02 4.97 -1.39
CA LEU A 479 -0.11 4.39 -0.68
C LEU A 479 0.42 3.61 0.54
N LEU A 480 -0.10 3.91 1.72
CA LEU A 480 0.32 3.28 2.98
C LEU A 480 -0.90 2.76 3.74
N ALA A 481 -0.99 1.44 3.90
CA ALA A 481 -2.08 0.79 4.61
C ALA A 481 -1.52 -0.10 5.74
N LEU A 482 -1.89 0.19 6.99
CA LEU A 482 -1.28 -0.43 8.16
C LEU A 482 -2.30 -0.91 9.20
N SER A 483 -2.39 -2.21 9.40
CA SER A 483 -3.28 -2.83 10.40
C SER A 483 -2.53 -3.76 11.35
N GLY A 484 -3.01 -3.82 12.60
CA GLY A 484 -2.55 -4.79 13.59
C GLY A 484 -3.13 -6.16 13.32
N THR A 485 -4.44 -6.30 13.53
CA THR A 485 -5.17 -7.58 13.41
C THR A 485 -6.27 -7.57 12.36
N GLY A 486 -6.70 -6.40 11.89
CA GLY A 486 -7.71 -6.29 10.83
C GLY A 486 -7.09 -6.52 9.44
N ALA A 487 -7.91 -6.84 8.45
CA ALA A 487 -7.44 -7.03 7.09
C ALA A 487 -6.94 -5.72 6.46
N VAL A 488 -6.02 -5.81 5.51
CA VAL A 488 -5.47 -4.69 4.76
C VAL A 488 -5.82 -4.85 3.28
N THR A 489 -6.55 -3.90 2.72
CA THR A 489 -6.87 -3.88 1.28
C THR A 489 -6.30 -2.62 0.62
N VAL A 490 -5.57 -2.79 -0.48
CA VAL A 490 -5.09 -1.69 -1.31
C VAL A 490 -5.47 -1.96 -2.76
N THR A 491 -6.30 -1.10 -3.34
CA THR A 491 -6.71 -1.23 -4.75
C THR A 491 -6.24 -0.02 -5.56
N LEU A 492 -5.46 -0.25 -6.61
CA LEU A 492 -5.06 0.75 -7.59
C LEU A 492 -5.75 0.49 -8.94
N GLY A 493 -6.81 1.24 -9.25
CA GLY A 493 -7.56 1.11 -10.49
C GLY A 493 -6.80 1.60 -11.74
N ALA A 494 -7.25 1.18 -12.92
CA ALA A 494 -6.56 1.43 -14.19
C ALA A 494 -6.37 2.92 -14.56
N GLY A 495 -7.17 3.83 -13.99
CA GLY A 495 -7.02 5.28 -14.20
C GLY A 495 -6.11 5.98 -13.20
N ALA A 496 -5.48 5.23 -12.28
CA ALA A 496 -4.70 5.78 -11.18
C ALA A 496 -3.19 5.64 -11.42
N SER A 497 -2.43 6.62 -10.91
CA SER A 497 -0.97 6.63 -10.98
C SER A 497 -0.35 6.99 -9.64
N VAL A 498 0.61 6.19 -9.17
CA VAL A 498 1.37 6.39 -7.94
C VAL A 498 2.86 6.41 -8.24
N MET A 499 3.57 7.43 -7.75
CA MET A 499 5.01 7.58 -7.90
C MET A 499 5.62 7.91 -6.54
N ALA A 500 6.48 7.04 -6.02
CA ALA A 500 7.21 7.28 -4.78
C ALA A 500 8.71 7.44 -5.06
N ARG A 501 9.29 8.57 -4.64
CA ARG A 501 10.71 8.89 -4.85
C ARG A 501 11.45 9.00 -3.53
N GLY A 502 12.62 8.40 -3.46
CA GLY A 502 13.52 8.52 -2.32
C GLY A 502 13.97 7.17 -1.78
N GLU A 503 14.95 7.20 -0.88
CA GLU A 503 15.50 6.00 -0.25
C GLU A 503 14.44 5.32 0.63
N ASN A 504 14.28 4.01 0.51
CA ASN A 504 13.29 3.18 1.21
C ASN A 504 11.83 3.61 0.96
N ALA A 505 11.56 4.39 -0.08
CA ALA A 505 10.21 4.78 -0.49
C ALA A 505 9.56 3.65 -1.30
N SER A 506 8.29 3.37 -1.04
CA SER A 506 7.51 2.39 -1.81
C SER A 506 6.30 3.03 -2.47
N GLY A 507 5.95 2.57 -3.66
CA GLY A 507 4.73 3.02 -4.33
C GLY A 507 3.51 2.62 -3.50
N ILE A 508 3.37 1.34 -3.23
CA ILE A 508 2.41 0.74 -2.29
C ILE A 508 3.18 0.11 -1.13
N PHE A 509 2.71 0.36 0.10
CA PHE A 509 3.16 -0.33 1.30
C PHE A 509 1.93 -0.80 2.09
N ALA A 510 1.74 -2.12 2.18
CA ALA A 510 0.68 -2.76 2.94
C ALA A 510 1.27 -3.62 4.07
N GLU A 511 0.85 -3.41 5.32
CA GLU A 511 1.28 -4.22 6.47
C GLU A 511 0.08 -4.68 7.28
N GLY A 512 -0.20 -5.99 7.27
CA GLY A 512 -1.17 -6.66 8.11
C GLY A 512 -0.46 -7.64 9.06
N ARG A 513 -0.20 -7.24 10.30
CA ARG A 513 0.69 -8.02 11.19
C ARG A 513 0.10 -9.37 11.59
N GLU A 514 -1.19 -9.40 11.86
CA GLU A 514 -1.96 -10.59 12.23
C GLU A 514 -3.20 -10.77 11.33
N GLY A 515 -3.49 -9.79 10.46
CA GLY A 515 -4.59 -9.84 9.48
C GLY A 515 -4.04 -9.89 8.07
N SER A 516 -4.76 -10.55 7.16
CA SER A 516 -4.35 -10.71 5.76
C SER A 516 -4.18 -9.39 5.02
N PHE A 517 -3.40 -9.40 3.94
CA PHE A 517 -3.35 -8.29 2.99
C PHE A 517 -3.90 -8.71 1.62
N ASP A 518 -4.46 -7.74 0.90
CA ASP A 518 -4.98 -7.90 -0.46
C ASP A 518 -4.62 -6.66 -1.28
N VAL A 519 -3.76 -6.83 -2.28
CA VAL A 519 -3.22 -5.75 -3.10
C VAL A 519 -3.55 -5.96 -4.58
N ASP A 520 -4.46 -5.13 -5.10
CA ASP A 520 -4.85 -5.12 -6.51
C ASP A 520 -4.20 -3.96 -7.26
N VAL A 521 -3.53 -4.24 -8.38
CA VAL A 521 -2.87 -3.23 -9.21
C VAL A 521 -3.31 -3.34 -10.67
N ALA A 522 -4.21 -2.46 -11.08
CA ALA A 522 -4.61 -2.24 -12.46
C ALA A 522 -4.06 -0.94 -13.06
N GLY A 523 -3.66 0.03 -12.23
CA GLY A 523 -3.03 1.30 -12.62
C GLY A 523 -1.49 1.22 -12.70
N SER A 524 -0.83 2.39 -12.66
CA SER A 524 0.65 2.46 -12.69
C SER A 524 1.23 2.82 -11.33
N VAL A 525 2.20 2.04 -10.85
CA VAL A 525 2.91 2.27 -9.58
C VAL A 525 4.42 2.22 -9.79
N THR A 526 5.14 3.19 -9.20
CA THR A 526 6.61 3.22 -9.22
C THR A 526 7.20 3.38 -7.81
N GLY A 527 8.19 2.53 -7.50
CA GLY A 527 8.93 2.52 -6.25
C GLY A 527 10.10 3.50 -6.19
N GLY A 528 10.70 3.61 -5.01
CA GLY A 528 11.84 4.49 -4.72
C GLY A 528 13.21 3.86 -4.97
N SER A 529 14.16 4.11 -4.06
CA SER A 529 15.51 3.53 -4.05
C SER A 529 15.79 2.78 -2.74
N GLY A 530 16.99 2.20 -2.60
CA GLY A 530 17.35 1.45 -1.37
C GLY A 530 16.50 0.20 -1.21
N PHE A 531 15.91 -0.01 -0.02
CA PHE A 531 14.97 -1.11 0.25
C PHE A 531 13.51 -0.78 -0.11
N GLY A 532 13.28 0.26 -0.93
CA GLY A 532 11.97 0.58 -1.46
C GLY A 532 11.56 -0.39 -2.56
N ALA A 533 10.25 -0.59 -2.77
CA ALA A 533 9.73 -1.39 -3.88
C ALA A 533 8.52 -0.70 -4.50
N ALA A 534 8.12 -1.09 -5.71
CA ALA A 534 6.88 -0.58 -6.28
C ALA A 534 5.68 -1.05 -5.47
N VAL A 535 5.62 -2.36 -5.18
CA VAL A 535 4.68 -2.97 -4.24
C VAL A 535 5.47 -3.61 -3.11
N ARG A 536 5.15 -3.25 -1.87
CA ARG A 536 5.72 -3.87 -0.68
C ARG A 536 4.62 -4.32 0.27
N THR A 537 4.68 -5.59 0.64
CA THR A 537 3.80 -6.20 1.63
C THR A 537 4.61 -6.64 2.85
N ARG A 538 3.92 -6.80 3.98
CA ARG A 538 4.50 -7.34 5.21
C ARG A 538 3.39 -7.94 6.06
N SER A 539 3.55 -9.20 6.42
CA SER A 539 2.66 -9.90 7.33
C SER A 539 3.43 -10.64 8.43
N GLY A 540 2.71 -11.19 9.40
CA GLY A 540 3.25 -12.21 10.31
C GLY A 540 3.38 -13.56 9.59
N SER A 541 4.17 -14.49 10.15
CA SER A 541 4.49 -15.77 9.50
C SER A 541 3.31 -16.68 9.20
N ASP A 542 2.18 -16.47 9.87
CA ASP A 542 1.00 -17.35 9.80
C ASP A 542 -0.17 -16.61 9.13
N VAL A 543 0.13 -15.62 8.28
CA VAL A 543 -0.85 -14.71 7.68
C VAL A 543 -0.66 -14.67 6.17
N ASP A 544 -1.67 -15.17 5.48
CA ASP A 544 -1.74 -15.19 4.03
C ASP A 544 -2.06 -13.80 3.46
N GLY A 545 -1.61 -13.54 2.23
CA GLY A 545 -2.02 -12.37 1.47
C GLY A 545 -1.94 -12.53 -0.04
N THR A 546 -2.57 -11.61 -0.76
CA THR A 546 -2.66 -11.62 -2.22
C THR A 546 -2.03 -10.37 -2.83
N ILE A 547 -1.34 -10.54 -3.96
CA ILE A 547 -0.86 -9.45 -4.82
C ILE A 547 -1.24 -9.76 -6.26
N ASP A 548 -2.23 -9.06 -6.79
CA ASP A 548 -2.73 -9.26 -8.14
C ASP A 548 -2.39 -8.05 -9.03
N ILE A 549 -1.52 -8.28 -10.02
CA ILE A 549 -1.19 -7.29 -11.04
C ILE A 549 -2.03 -7.57 -12.28
N ALA A 550 -3.12 -6.84 -12.45
CA ALA A 550 -4.04 -7.01 -13.56
C ALA A 550 -3.37 -6.72 -14.91
N SER A 551 -3.96 -7.19 -16.01
CA SER A 551 -3.42 -7.00 -17.39
C SER A 551 -3.11 -5.56 -17.81
N THR A 552 -3.74 -4.54 -17.21
CA THR A 552 -3.43 -3.12 -17.46
C THR A 552 -2.41 -2.53 -16.47
N GLY A 553 -2.11 -3.27 -15.40
CA GLY A 553 -1.20 -2.87 -14.34
C GLY A 553 0.22 -2.66 -14.83
N ILE A 554 0.86 -1.60 -14.34
CA ILE A 554 2.25 -1.28 -14.62
C ILE A 554 2.98 -1.10 -13.29
N VAL A 555 3.89 -2.02 -12.98
CA VAL A 555 4.69 -2.02 -11.75
C VAL A 555 6.15 -1.78 -12.12
N THR A 556 6.76 -0.70 -11.60
CA THR A 556 8.15 -0.34 -11.91
C THR A 556 8.95 -0.09 -10.65
N ALA A 557 10.04 -0.85 -10.45
CA ALA A 557 10.88 -0.81 -9.26
C ALA A 557 11.43 0.57 -8.85
N GLY A 558 11.57 1.49 -9.80
CA GLY A 558 12.31 2.72 -9.59
C GLY A 558 13.81 2.46 -9.57
N LEU A 559 14.52 3.03 -8.59
CA LEU A 559 15.98 2.92 -8.46
C LEU A 559 16.43 1.81 -7.50
N SER A 560 15.51 1.15 -6.79
CA SER A 560 15.87 0.02 -5.91
C SER A 560 16.16 -1.25 -6.70
N GLY A 561 15.59 -1.37 -7.90
CA GLY A 561 15.58 -2.62 -8.67
C GLY A 561 14.47 -3.59 -8.28
N ILE A 562 13.76 -3.36 -7.16
CA ILE A 562 12.74 -4.26 -6.63
C ILE A 562 11.33 -3.82 -7.05
N ALA A 563 10.64 -4.64 -7.85
CA ALA A 563 9.26 -4.39 -8.24
C ALA A 563 8.28 -4.82 -7.14
N ILE A 564 8.41 -6.07 -6.68
CA ILE A 564 7.53 -6.65 -5.65
C ILE A 564 8.40 -7.18 -4.53
N GLN A 565 8.05 -6.84 -3.29
CA GLN A 565 8.67 -7.37 -2.10
C GLN A 565 7.59 -7.80 -1.10
N ASP A 566 7.55 -9.09 -0.77
CA ASP A 566 6.84 -9.56 0.41
C ASP A 566 7.76 -9.70 1.63
N GLY A 567 7.15 -9.84 2.80
CA GLY A 567 7.76 -9.95 4.09
C GLY A 567 7.94 -11.39 4.56
N GLY A 568 6.86 -12.05 4.98
CA GLY A 568 7.03 -13.13 5.95
C GLY A 568 5.94 -14.18 6.10
N GLY A 569 4.69 -13.90 5.73
CA GLY A 569 3.65 -14.92 5.64
C GLY A 569 3.29 -15.15 4.17
N ASP A 570 2.62 -16.27 3.90
CA ASP A 570 2.39 -16.79 2.55
C ASP A 570 1.76 -15.75 1.61
N ALA A 571 2.46 -15.42 0.53
CA ALA A 571 2.00 -14.53 -0.52
C ALA A 571 1.56 -15.31 -1.76
N VAL A 572 0.34 -15.07 -2.23
CA VAL A 572 -0.14 -15.51 -3.54
C VAL A 572 -0.08 -14.34 -4.52
N VAL A 573 0.84 -14.43 -5.48
CA VAL A 573 1.14 -13.37 -6.43
C VAL A 573 0.75 -13.77 -7.85
N THR A 574 -0.13 -12.99 -8.49
CA THR A 574 -0.51 -13.18 -9.89
C THR A 574 -0.06 -12.00 -10.74
N LEU A 575 0.73 -12.26 -11.77
CA LEU A 575 1.16 -11.25 -12.73
C LEU A 575 0.44 -11.46 -14.07
N GLU A 576 -0.39 -10.50 -14.47
CA GLU A 576 -0.98 -10.42 -15.81
C GLU A 576 -0.52 -9.17 -16.57
N GLY A 577 -0.07 -8.13 -15.86
CA GLY A 577 0.35 -6.84 -16.41
C GLY A 577 1.84 -6.74 -16.76
N THR A 578 2.35 -5.50 -16.79
CA THR A 578 3.79 -5.22 -16.97
C THR A 578 4.48 -5.04 -15.63
N VAL A 579 5.55 -5.80 -15.39
CA VAL A 579 6.36 -5.72 -14.18
C VAL A 579 7.83 -5.56 -14.56
N THR A 580 8.48 -4.53 -14.02
CA THR A 580 9.90 -4.22 -14.29
C THR A 580 10.65 -4.07 -12.97
N GLY A 581 11.48 -5.07 -12.67
CA GLY A 581 12.24 -5.20 -11.43
C GLY A 581 12.14 -6.60 -10.84
N ASP A 582 12.94 -6.83 -9.80
CA ASP A 582 13.01 -8.09 -9.07
C ASP A 582 11.72 -8.36 -8.28
N VAL A 583 11.39 -9.64 -8.13
CA VAL A 583 10.28 -10.14 -7.30
C VAL A 583 10.89 -10.97 -6.18
N LEU A 584 10.72 -10.51 -4.94
CA LEU A 584 11.30 -11.12 -3.75
C LEU A 584 10.19 -11.44 -2.74
N LEU A 585 9.87 -12.71 -2.51
CA LEU A 585 8.69 -13.10 -1.72
C LEU A 585 8.98 -13.33 -0.23
N GLY A 586 10.25 -13.52 0.14
CA GLY A 586 10.67 -13.31 1.52
C GLY A 586 10.58 -14.58 2.37
N ALA A 587 9.56 -14.74 3.20
CA ALA A 587 9.36 -15.97 3.98
C ALA A 587 7.86 -16.28 4.01
N GLY A 588 7.51 -17.50 4.42
CA GLY A 588 6.19 -18.07 4.14
C GLY A 588 6.30 -19.00 2.93
N ASP A 589 5.30 -19.84 2.71
CA ASP A 589 5.22 -20.72 1.54
C ASP A 589 4.55 -19.95 0.39
N ASP A 590 5.38 -19.33 -0.45
CA ASP A 590 4.93 -18.34 -1.43
C ASP A 590 4.53 -18.96 -2.78
N SER A 591 3.64 -18.31 -3.50
CA SER A 591 3.22 -18.72 -4.85
C SER A 591 3.27 -17.55 -5.82
N LEU A 592 3.97 -17.74 -6.96
CA LEU A 592 4.03 -16.77 -8.04
C LEU A 592 3.53 -17.38 -9.34
N THR A 593 2.52 -16.77 -9.94
CA THR A 593 2.06 -17.09 -11.30
C THR A 593 2.37 -15.94 -12.25
N ILE A 594 3.15 -16.22 -13.30
CA ILE A 594 3.36 -15.30 -14.43
C ILE A 594 2.47 -15.77 -15.59
N ALA A 595 1.36 -15.06 -15.81
CA ALA A 595 0.37 -15.41 -16.82
C ALA A 595 0.90 -15.16 -18.25
N SER A 596 0.28 -15.78 -19.25
CA SER A 596 0.69 -15.66 -20.67
C SER A 596 0.65 -14.25 -21.25
N ALA A 597 -0.20 -13.37 -20.71
CA ALA A 597 -0.29 -11.98 -21.13
C ALA A 597 0.69 -11.06 -20.40
N ALA A 598 1.34 -11.54 -19.34
CA ALA A 598 2.25 -10.74 -18.54
C ALA A 598 3.49 -10.34 -19.33
N ASN A 599 3.96 -9.13 -19.09
CA ASN A 599 5.22 -8.62 -19.62
C ASN A 599 6.21 -8.49 -18.46
N PHE A 600 7.04 -9.52 -18.29
CA PHE A 600 8.11 -9.57 -17.31
C PHE A 600 9.46 -9.69 -18.02
N ASP A 601 10.44 -8.89 -17.61
CA ASP A 601 11.81 -9.00 -18.11
C ASP A 601 12.59 -10.00 -17.25
N PHE A 602 12.83 -11.20 -17.79
CA PHE A 602 13.53 -12.31 -17.13
C PHE A 602 15.06 -12.11 -16.98
N SER A 603 15.55 -10.87 -17.14
CA SER A 603 16.84 -10.44 -16.63
C SER A 603 16.77 -9.96 -15.16
N HIS A 604 15.58 -9.92 -14.58
CA HIS A 604 15.33 -9.68 -13.16
C HIS A 604 15.21 -10.96 -12.35
N ILE A 605 15.49 -10.86 -11.05
CA ILE A 605 15.47 -11.99 -10.12
C ILE A 605 14.03 -12.33 -9.74
N LEU A 606 13.72 -13.63 -9.73
CA LEU A 606 12.55 -14.23 -9.12
C LEU A 606 13.00 -15.08 -7.93
N ASP A 607 12.72 -14.62 -6.72
CA ASP A 607 13.14 -15.24 -5.46
C ASP A 607 11.91 -15.64 -4.63
N GLY A 608 11.71 -16.95 -4.46
CA GLY A 608 10.65 -17.52 -3.62
C GLY A 608 10.87 -17.28 -2.13
N GLY A 609 12.12 -16.99 -1.71
CA GLY A 609 12.41 -16.63 -0.33
C GLY A 609 12.90 -17.78 0.55
N ALA A 610 12.45 -17.82 1.79
CA ALA A 610 12.89 -18.74 2.84
C ALA A 610 11.78 -19.74 3.24
N GLY A 611 10.70 -19.81 2.46
CA GLY A 611 9.65 -20.80 2.60
C GLY A 611 10.16 -22.22 2.46
N ASP A 612 9.41 -23.17 2.99
CA ASP A 612 9.69 -24.58 2.80
C ASP A 612 8.99 -25.13 1.53
N ASN A 613 8.04 -24.38 0.97
CA ASN A 613 7.24 -24.81 -0.18
C ASN A 613 6.84 -23.68 -1.15
N ASP A 614 7.81 -22.93 -1.63
CA ASP A 614 7.63 -21.87 -2.63
C ASP A 614 7.38 -22.44 -4.04
N GLN A 615 6.39 -21.89 -4.74
CA GLN A 615 5.90 -22.37 -6.04
C GLN A 615 5.93 -21.28 -7.12
N LEU A 616 6.62 -21.54 -8.23
CA LEU A 616 6.62 -20.68 -9.42
C LEU A 616 5.87 -21.35 -10.57
N THR A 617 4.87 -20.67 -11.12
CA THR A 617 4.15 -21.11 -12.32
C THR A 617 4.39 -20.14 -13.48
N LEU A 618 4.92 -20.65 -14.58
CA LEU A 618 5.13 -19.90 -15.81
C LEU A 618 4.14 -20.37 -16.87
N GLN A 619 3.30 -19.46 -17.37
CA GLN A 619 2.26 -19.80 -18.34
C GLN A 619 2.49 -19.11 -19.68
N GLY A 620 2.57 -19.87 -20.78
CA GLY A 620 2.64 -19.29 -22.13
C GLY A 620 3.90 -18.46 -22.41
N GLN A 621 4.96 -18.61 -21.61
CA GLN A 621 6.15 -17.76 -21.69
C GLN A 621 7.21 -18.35 -22.64
N SER A 622 8.12 -17.50 -23.14
CA SER A 622 9.29 -17.93 -23.92
C SER A 622 10.53 -17.24 -23.36
N ILE A 623 11.35 -17.98 -22.63
CA ILE A 623 12.37 -17.46 -21.72
C ILE A 623 13.73 -18.04 -22.09
N THR A 624 14.75 -17.19 -22.14
CA THR A 624 16.16 -17.59 -22.21
C THR A 624 16.93 -16.77 -21.19
N THR A 625 17.48 -17.44 -20.17
CA THR A 625 18.15 -16.76 -19.05
C THR A 625 19.14 -17.72 -18.35
N THR A 626 19.66 -17.34 -17.19
CA THR A 626 20.52 -18.18 -16.34
C THR A 626 19.75 -18.68 -15.12
N ALA A 627 20.20 -19.79 -14.54
CA ALA A 627 19.59 -20.34 -13.32
C ALA A 627 19.66 -19.36 -12.13
N ASP A 628 20.62 -18.44 -12.12
CA ASP A 628 20.78 -17.42 -11.06
C ASP A 628 19.57 -16.47 -10.94
N MET A 629 18.71 -16.39 -11.96
CA MET A 629 17.49 -15.57 -11.93
C MET A 629 16.31 -16.27 -11.23
N PHE A 630 16.43 -17.56 -10.92
CA PHE A 630 15.40 -18.34 -10.22
C PHE A 630 15.98 -18.86 -8.91
N LEU A 631 15.65 -18.20 -7.81
CA LEU A 631 16.21 -18.48 -6.50
C LEU A 631 15.11 -19.01 -5.57
N ASN A 632 15.49 -19.99 -4.74
CA ASN A 632 14.66 -20.52 -3.66
C ASN A 632 13.23 -20.91 -4.06
N TRP A 633 13.10 -21.72 -5.11
CA TRP A 633 11.81 -22.28 -5.53
C TRP A 633 11.82 -23.79 -5.29
N GLN A 634 10.92 -24.32 -4.45
CA GLN A 634 10.82 -25.76 -4.23
C GLN A 634 10.07 -26.44 -5.38
N GLY A 635 9.17 -25.74 -6.06
CA GLY A 635 8.52 -26.20 -7.28
C GLY A 635 8.46 -25.15 -8.37
N VAL A 636 8.79 -25.54 -9.60
CA VAL A 636 8.55 -24.76 -10.82
C VAL A 636 7.67 -25.56 -11.77
N THR A 637 6.55 -24.95 -12.17
CA THR A 637 5.60 -25.49 -13.13
C THR A 637 5.68 -24.72 -14.45
N LEU A 638 5.93 -25.44 -15.54
CA LEU A 638 5.86 -24.93 -16.91
C LEU A 638 4.52 -25.35 -17.53
N ASN A 639 3.71 -24.36 -17.92
CA ASN A 639 2.42 -24.57 -18.55
C ASN A 639 2.39 -23.84 -19.91
N ASN A 640 2.46 -24.58 -21.01
CA ASN A 640 2.65 -24.04 -22.35
C ASN A 640 3.85 -23.06 -22.44
N THR A 641 4.94 -23.33 -21.71
CA THR A 641 6.09 -22.42 -21.58
C THR A 641 7.35 -23.04 -22.16
N ALA A 642 8.13 -22.24 -22.89
CA ALA A 642 9.49 -22.59 -23.30
C ALA A 642 10.50 -21.90 -22.36
N LEU A 643 11.24 -22.68 -21.56
CA LEU A 643 12.29 -22.20 -20.67
C LEU A 643 13.65 -22.77 -21.08
N SER A 644 14.59 -21.90 -21.46
CA SER A 644 15.97 -22.26 -21.75
C SER A 644 16.93 -21.63 -20.74
N LEU A 645 17.67 -22.46 -20.04
CA LEU A 645 18.70 -22.06 -19.08
C LEU A 645 20.10 -22.39 -19.59
N ASP A 646 21.01 -21.42 -19.57
CA ASP A 646 22.40 -21.60 -20.02
C ASP A 646 23.39 -21.73 -18.87
N ARG A 647 24.36 -22.65 -19.01
CA ARG A 647 25.46 -22.92 -18.07
C ARG A 647 25.00 -23.14 -16.63
N VAL A 648 23.95 -23.93 -16.47
CA VAL A 648 23.39 -24.32 -15.18
C VAL A 648 24.34 -25.31 -14.50
N GLY A 649 25.04 -24.86 -13.47
CA GLY A 649 25.78 -25.77 -12.59
C GLY A 649 24.82 -26.56 -11.69
N ARG A 650 23.86 -25.85 -11.08
CA ARG A 650 22.87 -26.42 -10.16
C ARG A 650 21.56 -25.65 -10.21
N LEU A 651 20.45 -26.39 -10.18
CA LEU A 651 19.08 -25.89 -10.03
C LEU A 651 18.43 -26.62 -8.85
N ASP A 652 18.11 -25.90 -7.79
CA ASP A 652 17.52 -26.46 -6.56
C ASP A 652 15.99 -26.34 -6.61
N THR A 653 15.33 -27.09 -7.50
CA THR A 653 13.87 -27.08 -7.65
C THR A 653 13.30 -28.40 -8.19
N GLY A 654 12.08 -28.74 -7.78
CA GLY A 654 11.26 -29.72 -8.49
C GLY A 654 10.65 -29.12 -9.76
N LEU A 655 10.58 -29.90 -10.84
CA LEU A 655 10.09 -29.44 -12.14
C LEU A 655 8.83 -30.22 -12.55
N SER A 656 7.78 -29.49 -12.92
CA SER A 656 6.60 -30.05 -13.60
C SER A 656 6.44 -29.41 -14.97
N ILE A 657 6.46 -30.22 -16.03
CA ILE A 657 6.50 -29.77 -17.42
C ILE A 657 5.27 -30.34 -18.13
N ASP A 658 4.38 -29.48 -18.63
CA ASP A 658 3.17 -29.92 -19.33
C ASP A 658 3.41 -30.23 -20.82
N ALA A 659 2.39 -30.80 -21.46
CA ALA A 659 2.45 -31.23 -22.86
C ALA A 659 2.70 -30.11 -23.89
N GLY A 660 2.52 -28.85 -23.51
CA GLY A 660 2.79 -27.69 -24.37
C GLY A 660 4.12 -27.00 -24.07
N SER A 661 4.88 -27.50 -23.10
CA SER A 661 6.09 -26.85 -22.59
C SER A 661 7.38 -27.46 -23.12
N GLU A 662 8.41 -26.64 -23.13
CA GLU A 662 9.78 -27.02 -23.47
C GLU A 662 10.73 -26.59 -22.34
N PHE A 663 11.52 -27.50 -21.82
CA PHE A 663 12.59 -27.21 -20.87
C PHE A 663 13.95 -27.56 -21.47
N ARG A 664 14.82 -26.57 -21.60
CA ARG A 664 16.22 -26.74 -22.03
C ARG A 664 17.17 -26.27 -20.95
N ALA A 665 18.16 -27.09 -20.62
CA ALA A 665 19.26 -26.69 -19.75
C ALA A 665 20.61 -27.17 -20.29
N THR A 666 21.60 -26.28 -20.34
CA THR A 666 22.99 -26.63 -20.66
C THR A 666 23.85 -26.54 -19.40
N GLY A 667 24.69 -27.54 -19.16
CA GLY A 667 25.64 -27.58 -18.05
C GLY A 667 26.86 -26.68 -18.28
N GLY A 668 27.52 -26.31 -17.18
CA GLY A 668 28.81 -25.60 -17.20
C GLY A 668 30.02 -26.56 -17.18
N GLU A 669 31.17 -26.08 -16.73
CA GLU A 669 32.30 -26.95 -16.39
C GLU A 669 31.93 -27.79 -15.17
N GLY A 670 31.92 -29.13 -15.28
CA GLY A 670 31.57 -30.04 -14.18
C GLY A 670 30.13 -30.57 -14.20
N GLY A 671 29.32 -30.20 -15.21
CA GLY A 671 28.00 -30.78 -15.43
C GLY A 671 26.80 -29.89 -15.11
N LEU A 672 25.65 -30.54 -14.90
CA LEU A 672 24.32 -29.98 -14.65
C LEU A 672 23.68 -30.78 -13.51
N THR A 673 23.31 -30.15 -12.40
CA THR A 673 22.53 -30.80 -11.33
C THR A 673 21.15 -30.18 -11.18
N ILE A 674 20.10 -30.99 -11.11
CA ILE A 674 18.75 -30.60 -10.70
C ILE A 674 18.46 -31.31 -9.38
N ARG A 675 18.05 -30.59 -8.33
CA ARG A 675 17.64 -31.19 -7.06
C ARG A 675 16.16 -31.04 -6.83
N GLY A 676 15.47 -32.17 -6.72
CA GLY A 676 14.02 -32.26 -6.72
C GLY A 676 13.55 -33.24 -7.80
N ASP A 677 12.27 -33.58 -7.74
CA ASP A 677 11.64 -34.47 -8.71
C ASP A 677 11.40 -33.72 -10.02
N VAL A 678 11.65 -34.39 -11.15
CA VAL A 678 11.36 -33.88 -12.49
C VAL A 678 10.26 -34.74 -13.11
N THR A 679 9.14 -34.12 -13.44
CA THR A 679 7.99 -34.77 -14.07
C THR A 679 7.70 -34.13 -15.41
N ASN A 680 7.94 -34.87 -16.49
CA ASN A 680 7.55 -34.49 -17.84
C ASN A 680 6.22 -35.13 -18.24
N ASN A 681 5.14 -34.34 -18.24
CA ASN A 681 3.80 -34.77 -18.64
C ASN A 681 3.56 -34.48 -20.13
N ALA A 682 4.39 -35.08 -21.00
CA ALA A 682 4.35 -35.01 -22.47
C ALA A 682 4.88 -33.73 -23.13
N GLY A 683 5.66 -32.91 -22.44
CA GLY A 683 6.42 -31.81 -23.03
C GLY A 683 7.75 -32.27 -23.62
N ASP A 684 8.59 -31.29 -23.98
CA ASP A 684 9.92 -31.51 -24.54
C ASP A 684 11.00 -31.15 -23.51
N VAL A 685 11.90 -32.08 -23.18
CA VAL A 685 13.04 -31.86 -22.28
C VAL A 685 14.35 -32.07 -23.02
N PHE A 686 15.26 -31.11 -22.90
CA PHE A 686 16.62 -31.21 -23.44
C PHE A 686 17.65 -30.78 -22.39
N LEU A 687 18.34 -31.76 -21.80
CA LEU A 687 19.41 -31.53 -20.85
C LEU A 687 20.74 -31.84 -21.55
N SER A 688 21.71 -30.94 -21.49
CA SER A 688 22.96 -31.11 -22.23
C SER A 688 24.18 -30.74 -21.40
N VAL A 689 25.19 -31.58 -21.45
CA VAL A 689 26.56 -31.27 -20.99
C VAL A 689 27.55 -31.27 -22.16
N GLN A 690 27.05 -31.17 -23.40
CA GLN A 690 27.89 -31.16 -24.61
C GLN A 690 28.66 -29.85 -24.76
N ASN A 691 29.72 -29.68 -23.98
CA ASN A 691 30.57 -28.49 -23.95
C ASN A 691 31.92 -28.72 -24.64
N GLY A 692 32.15 -29.91 -25.20
CA GLY A 692 33.39 -30.35 -25.83
C GLY A 692 34.40 -30.97 -24.86
N MET A 693 34.06 -31.07 -23.58
CA MET A 693 34.82 -31.79 -22.55
C MET A 693 34.09 -33.08 -22.18
N THR A 694 34.82 -34.02 -21.59
CA THR A 694 34.28 -35.34 -21.22
C THR A 694 34.37 -35.57 -19.72
N GLY A 695 33.43 -36.34 -19.19
CA GLY A 695 33.34 -36.69 -17.77
C GLY A 695 32.57 -35.67 -16.95
N ASP A 696 31.72 -34.87 -17.60
CA ASP A 696 30.69 -34.08 -16.96
C ASP A 696 29.46 -34.96 -16.63
N GLU A 697 28.63 -34.50 -15.69
CA GLU A 697 27.48 -35.27 -15.20
C GLU A 697 26.19 -34.47 -15.35
N ILE A 698 25.14 -35.07 -15.93
CA ILE A 698 23.75 -34.61 -15.74
C ILE A 698 23.19 -35.37 -14.55
N LYS A 699 22.93 -34.68 -13.46
CA LYS A 699 22.46 -35.27 -12.21
C LYS A 699 21.05 -34.80 -11.85
N ILE A 700 20.16 -35.72 -11.55
CA ILE A 700 18.83 -35.48 -10.97
C ILE A 700 18.83 -36.07 -9.56
N GLU A 701 18.88 -35.18 -8.56
CA GLU A 701 18.79 -35.52 -7.13
C GLU A 701 17.32 -35.65 -6.71
N GLY A 702 16.62 -36.64 -7.27
CA GLY A 702 15.19 -36.89 -7.10
C GLY A 702 14.70 -37.96 -8.07
N ASN A 703 13.38 -38.08 -8.20
CA ASN A 703 12.75 -38.95 -9.20
C ASN A 703 12.74 -38.28 -10.58
N TYR A 704 12.81 -39.08 -11.64
CA TYR A 704 12.57 -38.64 -13.01
C TYR A 704 11.41 -39.42 -13.62
N THR A 705 10.34 -38.72 -13.97
CA THR A 705 9.21 -39.28 -14.72
C THR A 705 9.23 -38.69 -16.12
N GLY A 706 9.72 -39.47 -17.07
CA GLY A 706 9.68 -39.14 -18.50
C GLY A 706 8.29 -39.34 -19.11
N SER A 707 8.15 -38.97 -20.38
CA SER A 707 6.89 -39.12 -21.11
C SER A 707 6.93 -40.18 -22.20
N ASP A 708 5.86 -40.97 -22.30
CA ASP A 708 5.64 -41.89 -23.43
C ASP A 708 5.41 -41.18 -24.78
N THR A 709 5.14 -39.87 -24.77
CA THR A 709 4.76 -39.10 -25.97
C THR A 709 5.52 -37.79 -26.16
N GLY A 710 6.22 -37.31 -25.12
CA GLY A 710 7.13 -36.17 -25.19
C GLY A 710 8.53 -36.57 -25.70
N SER A 711 9.43 -35.60 -25.83
CA SER A 711 10.83 -35.84 -26.19
C SER A 711 11.75 -35.55 -25.01
N ASP A 712 12.23 -36.59 -24.34
CA ASP A 712 13.22 -36.47 -23.26
C ASP A 712 14.62 -36.78 -23.76
N VAL A 713 15.46 -35.76 -23.95
CA VAL A 713 16.81 -35.90 -24.52
C VAL A 713 17.88 -35.49 -23.51
N PHE A 714 18.80 -36.42 -23.24
CA PHE A 714 20.03 -36.19 -22.50
C PHE A 714 21.21 -36.19 -23.48
N ALA A 715 21.85 -35.04 -23.64
CA ALA A 715 22.94 -34.83 -24.57
C ALA A 715 24.30 -34.87 -23.85
N LEU A 716 25.14 -35.84 -24.23
CA LEU A 716 26.40 -36.20 -23.60
C LEU A 716 27.56 -36.08 -24.60
N ASP A 717 28.76 -35.75 -24.13
CA ASP A 717 30.00 -35.88 -24.89
C ASP A 717 30.73 -37.18 -24.58
N MET A 718 31.43 -37.69 -25.58
CA MET A 718 32.34 -38.81 -25.44
C MET A 718 33.65 -38.50 -26.17
N GLY A 719 34.76 -38.88 -25.55
CA GLY A 719 36.08 -38.57 -26.08
C GLY A 719 37.20 -39.23 -25.29
N ARG A 720 38.44 -38.86 -25.64
CA ARG A 720 39.65 -39.38 -25.02
C ARG A 720 40.44 -38.24 -24.40
N ASP A 721 40.85 -38.42 -23.16
CA ASP A 721 41.82 -37.55 -22.49
C ASP A 721 43.13 -38.29 -22.18
N ALA A 722 43.98 -37.70 -21.32
CA ALA A 722 45.28 -38.28 -20.96
C ALA A 722 45.16 -39.59 -20.16
N ASP A 723 44.04 -39.82 -19.50
CA ASP A 723 43.80 -40.98 -18.62
C ASP A 723 42.99 -42.08 -19.32
N GLY A 724 42.40 -41.78 -20.48
CA GLY A 724 41.81 -42.77 -21.37
C GLY A 724 40.50 -42.29 -21.98
N LEU A 725 39.63 -43.25 -22.25
CA LEU A 725 38.29 -42.98 -22.77
C LEU A 725 37.37 -42.53 -21.64
N ARG A 726 36.68 -41.41 -21.87
CA ARG A 726 35.73 -40.83 -20.93
C ARG A 726 34.45 -40.46 -21.66
N THR A 727 33.35 -40.62 -20.94
CA THR A 727 32.02 -40.22 -21.35
C THR A 727 31.45 -39.35 -20.26
N ASP A 728 30.59 -38.43 -20.65
CA ASP A 728 29.65 -37.83 -19.71
C ASP A 728 28.61 -38.87 -19.28
N THR A 729 27.96 -38.61 -18.15
CA THR A 729 27.00 -39.54 -17.54
C THR A 729 25.71 -38.86 -17.14
N VAL A 730 24.62 -39.62 -17.11
CA VAL A 730 23.35 -39.25 -16.47
C VAL A 730 23.22 -40.02 -15.16
N VAL A 731 22.88 -39.34 -14.07
CA VAL A 731 22.66 -39.95 -12.75
C VAL A 731 21.31 -39.51 -12.20
N ILE A 732 20.44 -40.48 -11.90
CA ILE A 732 19.16 -40.27 -11.23
C ILE A 732 19.23 -40.97 -9.88
N THR A 733 19.14 -40.19 -8.79
CA THR A 733 19.31 -40.77 -7.44
C THR A 733 18.02 -41.37 -6.87
N GLY A 734 16.86 -41.01 -7.43
CA GLY A 734 15.55 -41.58 -7.10
C GLY A 734 15.09 -42.61 -8.13
N ASP A 735 13.78 -42.75 -8.26
CA ASP A 735 13.14 -43.64 -9.22
C ASP A 735 13.14 -43.02 -10.63
N ALA A 736 13.21 -43.86 -11.66
CA ALA A 736 13.09 -43.47 -13.06
C ALA A 736 11.94 -44.21 -13.73
N SER A 737 11.15 -43.52 -14.55
CA SER A 737 10.10 -44.12 -15.38
C SER A 737 9.91 -43.33 -16.68
N GLY A 738 9.27 -43.96 -17.68
CA GLY A 738 8.99 -43.34 -18.98
C GLY A 738 10.09 -43.57 -20.02
N GLU A 739 9.95 -42.93 -21.18
CA GLU A 739 10.85 -43.06 -22.31
C GLU A 739 11.87 -41.90 -22.34
N MET A 740 13.16 -42.24 -22.28
CA MET A 740 14.27 -41.29 -22.37
C MET A 740 15.20 -41.60 -23.53
N THR A 741 15.84 -40.57 -24.03
CA THR A 741 16.71 -40.63 -25.20
C THR A 741 18.09 -40.05 -24.90
N LEU A 742 19.14 -40.77 -25.27
CA LEU A 742 20.53 -40.31 -25.18
C LEU A 742 21.02 -39.82 -26.54
N LEU A 743 21.57 -38.60 -26.58
CA LEU A 743 22.28 -38.06 -27.73
C LEU A 743 23.76 -37.95 -27.38
N ILE A 744 24.63 -38.65 -28.09
CA ILE A 744 26.06 -38.71 -27.73
C ILE A 744 26.90 -38.13 -28.86
N ALA A 745 27.69 -37.09 -28.55
CA ALA A 745 28.60 -36.42 -29.47
C ALA A 745 30.05 -36.95 -29.34
N GLY A 746 30.88 -36.70 -30.35
CA GLY A 746 32.30 -37.08 -30.37
C GLY A 746 32.60 -38.55 -30.71
N MET A 747 31.56 -39.35 -30.97
CA MET A 747 31.69 -40.79 -31.20
C MET A 747 32.25 -41.22 -32.57
N ASP A 748 32.34 -40.30 -33.53
CA ASP A 748 32.86 -40.54 -34.88
C ASP A 748 34.37 -40.21 -35.02
N SER A 749 35.01 -39.80 -33.94
CA SER A 749 36.45 -39.54 -33.93
C SER A 749 37.24 -40.84 -34.03
N ALA A 750 38.21 -40.90 -34.94
CA ALA A 750 39.07 -42.06 -35.20
C ALA A 750 40.00 -42.43 -34.02
N ASP A 751 39.91 -41.71 -32.89
CA ASP A 751 40.84 -41.71 -31.76
C ASP A 751 40.44 -42.68 -30.62
N LEU A 752 39.43 -43.52 -30.84
CA LEU A 752 38.87 -44.45 -29.85
C LEU A 752 39.52 -45.86 -29.88
N GLU A 753 40.70 -46.01 -30.48
CA GLU A 753 41.42 -47.29 -30.56
C GLU A 753 41.80 -47.83 -29.16
N GLY A 754 41.28 -49.00 -28.79
CA GLY A 754 41.46 -49.59 -27.45
C GLY A 754 40.37 -49.25 -26.42
N ALA A 755 39.20 -48.78 -26.88
CA ALA A 755 38.03 -48.57 -26.04
C ALA A 755 37.64 -49.80 -25.21
N PRO A 756 37.17 -49.61 -23.95
CA PRO A 756 36.59 -50.69 -23.18
C PRO A 756 35.35 -51.23 -23.91
N LEU A 757 35.03 -52.50 -23.68
CA LEU A 757 33.88 -53.14 -24.31
C LEU A 757 32.53 -52.69 -23.73
N VAL A 758 32.56 -51.97 -22.60
CA VAL A 758 31.41 -51.45 -21.87
C VAL A 758 31.79 -50.08 -21.30
N MET A 759 30.94 -49.07 -21.48
CA MET A 759 31.10 -47.71 -20.94
C MET A 759 29.79 -47.27 -20.30
N ASP A 760 29.82 -46.92 -19.01
CA ASP A 760 28.63 -46.53 -18.26
C ASP A 760 28.17 -45.13 -18.69
N VAL A 761 26.88 -44.96 -18.97
CA VAL A 761 26.31 -43.69 -19.42
C VAL A 761 25.10 -43.24 -18.61
N VAL A 762 24.38 -44.17 -17.98
CA VAL A 762 23.26 -43.85 -17.08
C VAL A 762 23.33 -44.71 -15.83
N THR A 763 23.08 -44.09 -14.68
CA THR A 763 22.87 -44.78 -13.41
C THR A 763 21.55 -44.33 -12.79
N VAL A 764 20.73 -45.29 -12.35
CA VAL A 764 19.53 -45.05 -11.54
C VAL A 764 19.70 -45.78 -10.21
N ASP A 765 19.68 -45.03 -9.11
CA ASP A 765 19.84 -45.60 -7.76
C ASP A 765 18.52 -46.17 -7.20
N GLY A 766 17.36 -45.66 -7.62
CA GLY A 766 16.02 -46.13 -7.24
C GLY A 766 15.45 -47.21 -8.17
N GLU A 767 14.12 -47.36 -8.17
CA GLU A 767 13.42 -48.28 -9.08
C GLU A 767 13.45 -47.75 -10.53
N ALA A 768 13.64 -48.63 -11.51
CA ALA A 768 13.70 -48.26 -12.92
C ALA A 768 13.04 -49.27 -13.86
N ASP A 769 12.17 -50.14 -13.34
CA ASP A 769 11.54 -51.23 -14.11
C ASP A 769 10.65 -50.70 -15.25
N ASP A 770 10.15 -49.47 -15.12
CA ASP A 770 9.30 -48.78 -16.10
C ASP A 770 10.07 -47.69 -16.89
N ALA A 771 11.41 -47.67 -16.81
CA ALA A 771 12.26 -46.73 -17.54
C ALA A 771 12.86 -47.37 -18.81
N THR A 772 12.70 -46.70 -19.94
CA THR A 772 13.36 -47.08 -21.20
C THR A 772 14.37 -46.01 -21.60
N PHE A 773 15.60 -46.40 -21.91
CA PHE A 773 16.58 -45.52 -22.54
C PHE A 773 16.88 -45.98 -23.96
N THR A 774 16.84 -45.06 -24.92
CA THR A 774 17.19 -45.32 -26.33
C THR A 774 18.30 -44.39 -26.81
N LEU A 775 19.01 -44.78 -27.86
CA LEU A 775 20.05 -43.94 -28.46
C LEU A 775 19.49 -43.15 -29.66
N MET A 776 19.70 -41.84 -29.69
CA MET A 776 19.40 -41.00 -30.85
C MET A 776 20.61 -40.80 -31.73
N ASN A 777 20.39 -40.80 -33.04
CA ASN A 777 21.40 -40.43 -34.04
C ASN A 777 22.73 -41.20 -33.96
N GLY A 778 22.70 -42.46 -33.50
CA GLY A 778 23.83 -43.38 -33.69
C GLY A 778 24.31 -43.39 -35.14
N ASN A 779 25.63 -43.42 -35.36
CA ASN A 779 26.23 -43.39 -36.71
C ASN A 779 26.08 -44.74 -37.47
N TYR A 780 25.38 -45.71 -36.87
CA TYR A 780 25.05 -47.00 -37.43
C TYR A 780 23.62 -47.39 -37.04
N VAL A 781 22.88 -48.00 -37.95
CA VAL A 781 21.58 -48.60 -37.65
C VAL A 781 21.76 -50.11 -37.72
N MET A 782 21.47 -50.79 -36.61
CA MET A 782 21.58 -52.22 -36.47
C MET A 782 20.47 -52.95 -37.25
N SER A 783 20.59 -54.27 -37.39
CA SER A 783 19.66 -55.07 -38.20
C SER A 783 18.24 -55.16 -37.61
N ASP A 784 18.09 -54.91 -36.32
CA ASP A 784 16.83 -54.79 -35.58
C ASP A 784 16.21 -53.39 -35.70
N GLY A 785 16.91 -52.43 -36.29
CA GLY A 785 16.48 -51.05 -36.44
C GLY A 785 16.93 -50.13 -35.30
N GLU A 786 17.59 -50.67 -34.27
CA GLU A 786 18.14 -49.85 -33.18
C GLU A 786 19.34 -49.03 -33.66
N HIS A 787 19.53 -47.87 -33.05
CA HIS A 787 20.68 -47.03 -33.30
C HIS A 787 21.87 -47.56 -32.50
N GLY A 788 22.98 -47.76 -33.19
CA GLY A 788 24.27 -48.12 -32.62
C GLY A 788 25.35 -47.15 -33.06
N VAL A 789 26.52 -47.29 -32.44
CA VAL A 789 27.67 -46.43 -32.71
C VAL A 789 28.86 -47.28 -33.08
N ILE A 790 29.36 -47.11 -34.30
CA ILE A 790 30.65 -47.65 -34.71
C ILE A 790 31.76 -46.79 -34.13
N SER A 791 32.65 -47.42 -33.37
CA SER A 791 33.89 -46.85 -32.89
C SER A 791 35.03 -47.87 -33.02
N GLY A 792 36.05 -47.52 -33.81
CA GLY A 792 37.13 -48.43 -34.18
C GLY A 792 36.62 -49.71 -34.85
N ALA A 793 36.88 -50.86 -34.22
CA ALA A 793 36.44 -52.16 -34.71
C ALA A 793 35.08 -52.61 -34.15
N TYR A 794 34.46 -51.84 -33.27
CA TYR A 794 33.28 -52.27 -32.51
C TYR A 794 32.03 -51.46 -32.89
N VAL A 795 30.86 -52.08 -32.73
CA VAL A 795 29.57 -51.41 -32.70
C VAL A 795 29.09 -51.42 -31.26
N TYR A 796 28.95 -50.25 -30.66
CA TYR A 796 28.36 -50.05 -29.35
C TYR A 796 26.85 -49.88 -29.48
N ARG A 797 26.10 -50.61 -28.66
CA ARG A 797 24.66 -50.41 -28.46
C ARG A 797 24.41 -50.02 -27.02
N LEU A 798 23.32 -49.30 -26.76
CA LEU A 798 22.89 -49.10 -25.39
C LEU A 798 22.33 -50.43 -24.87
N ALA A 799 22.79 -50.86 -23.71
CA ALA A 799 22.32 -52.07 -23.06
C ALA A 799 22.12 -51.80 -21.57
N GLU A 800 21.01 -52.29 -21.04
CA GLU A 800 20.81 -52.39 -19.60
C GLU A 800 21.76 -53.45 -19.03
N VAL A 801 22.39 -53.14 -17.90
CA VAL A 801 23.35 -54.00 -17.22
C VAL A 801 22.88 -54.16 -15.77
N GLU A 802 22.48 -55.38 -15.40
CA GLU A 802 22.18 -55.70 -13.99
C GLU A 802 23.45 -55.55 -13.13
N ALA A 803 23.45 -54.61 -12.20
CA ALA A 803 24.57 -54.43 -11.28
C ALA A 803 24.52 -55.44 -10.13
N GLN A 804 25.70 -55.88 -9.66
CA GLN A 804 25.82 -56.79 -8.52
C GLN A 804 25.37 -56.17 -7.18
N ASP A 805 25.13 -54.87 -7.13
CA ASP A 805 24.76 -54.09 -5.95
C ASP A 805 23.27 -53.71 -5.88
N GLY A 806 22.46 -54.13 -6.86
CA GLY A 806 21.01 -53.91 -6.89
C GLY A 806 20.57 -52.57 -7.48
N ARG A 807 21.47 -51.84 -8.16
CA ARG A 807 21.15 -50.61 -8.93
C ARG A 807 20.94 -50.92 -10.42
N ASN A 808 20.21 -50.06 -11.13
CA ASN A 808 19.98 -50.18 -12.58
C ASN A 808 20.97 -49.27 -13.34
N TRP A 809 21.61 -49.84 -14.36
CA TRP A 809 22.66 -49.16 -15.13
C TRP A 809 22.44 -49.37 -16.62
N TRP A 810 22.70 -48.34 -17.40
CA TRP A 810 22.80 -48.44 -18.85
C TRP A 810 24.20 -48.11 -19.29
N ALA A 811 24.72 -48.97 -20.15
CA ALA A 811 26.05 -48.84 -20.70
C ALA A 811 26.03 -48.94 -22.23
N LEU A 812 26.92 -48.17 -22.86
CA LEU A 812 27.30 -48.43 -24.23
C LEU A 812 28.17 -49.70 -24.26
N SER A 813 27.62 -50.78 -24.81
CA SER A 813 28.26 -52.09 -24.85
C SER A 813 28.54 -52.52 -26.28
N ALA A 814 29.79 -52.88 -26.54
CA ALA A 814 30.18 -53.65 -27.72
C ALA A 814 29.87 -55.14 -27.58
N ARG A 815 29.34 -55.57 -26.42
CA ARG A 815 28.86 -56.94 -26.18
C ARG A 815 27.34 -57.01 -26.32
N SER A 816 26.87 -58.05 -26.99
CA SER A 816 25.47 -58.47 -26.94
C SER A 816 25.09 -59.03 -25.56
N GLU A 817 23.79 -59.23 -25.32
CA GLU A 817 23.28 -59.97 -24.15
C GLU A 817 23.83 -61.40 -24.05
N SER A 818 24.15 -62.03 -25.17
CA SER A 818 24.80 -63.36 -25.21
C SER A 818 26.31 -63.31 -24.95
N GLY A 819 26.87 -62.12 -24.74
CA GLY A 819 28.30 -61.88 -24.48
C GLY A 819 29.18 -61.86 -25.73
N GLU A 820 28.60 -61.97 -26.92
CA GLU A 820 29.30 -61.88 -28.21
C GLU A 820 29.71 -60.44 -28.51
N ILE A 821 30.85 -60.26 -29.19
CA ILE A 821 31.35 -58.93 -29.54
C ILE A 821 30.75 -58.49 -30.87
N SER A 822 30.09 -57.33 -30.88
CA SER A 822 29.55 -56.67 -32.05
C SER A 822 30.67 -55.94 -32.80
N TRP A 823 31.04 -56.48 -33.96
CA TRP A 823 32.10 -55.92 -34.81
C TRP A 823 31.53 -54.93 -35.82
N GLY A 824 32.26 -53.83 -36.03
CA GLY A 824 31.96 -52.85 -37.06
C GLY A 824 32.14 -53.44 -38.47
N PRO A 825 31.44 -52.90 -39.49
CA PRO A 825 31.53 -53.38 -40.88
C PRO A 825 32.94 -53.31 -41.47
N SER A 826 33.79 -52.44 -40.93
CA SER A 826 35.19 -52.21 -41.31
C SER A 826 36.20 -53.02 -40.48
N ALA A 827 35.75 -53.77 -39.46
CA ALA A 827 36.65 -54.53 -38.61
C ALA A 827 37.38 -55.63 -39.41
N PRO A 828 38.69 -55.85 -39.20
CA PRO A 828 39.38 -56.99 -39.78
C PRO A 828 38.80 -58.27 -39.17
N ILE A 829 37.86 -58.90 -39.87
CA ILE A 829 37.26 -60.15 -39.45
C ILE A 829 38.37 -61.21 -39.42
N TYR A 830 38.86 -61.55 -38.23
CA TYR A 830 39.81 -62.65 -38.03
C TYR A 830 39.20 -64.02 -38.41
N ASP A 831 37.88 -64.13 -38.62
CA ASP A 831 37.29 -65.34 -39.24
C ASP A 831 37.76 -65.56 -40.69
N SER A 832 38.11 -64.49 -41.41
CA SER A 832 38.74 -64.63 -42.72
C SER A 832 40.16 -65.17 -42.62
N TYR A 833 40.86 -64.92 -41.50
CA TYR A 833 42.18 -65.49 -41.22
C TYR A 833 42.08 -66.97 -40.82
N GLY A 834 41.02 -67.37 -40.09
CA GLY A 834 40.70 -68.77 -39.81
C GLY A 834 40.38 -69.56 -41.07
N ALA A 835 39.57 -69.02 -41.98
CA ALA A 835 39.26 -69.63 -43.28
C ALA A 835 40.49 -69.66 -44.22
N SER A 836 41.34 -68.62 -44.17
CA SER A 836 42.59 -68.56 -44.93
C SER A 836 43.67 -69.52 -44.39
N LEU A 837 43.73 -69.73 -43.07
CA LEU A 837 44.60 -70.73 -42.44
C LEU A 837 44.07 -72.16 -42.62
N LEU A 838 42.75 -72.38 -42.67
CA LEU A 838 42.17 -73.69 -43.01
C LEU A 838 42.49 -74.08 -44.46
N ALA A 839 42.56 -73.10 -45.36
CA ALA A 839 43.05 -73.29 -46.73
C ALA A 839 44.57 -73.55 -46.82
N LEU A 840 45.34 -73.15 -45.81
CA LEU A 840 46.80 -73.37 -45.70
C LEU A 840 47.20 -74.62 -44.89
N ASN A 841 46.33 -75.14 -44.02
CA ASN A 841 46.62 -76.26 -43.11
C ASN A 841 45.86 -77.56 -43.39
N ALA A 842 45.16 -77.70 -44.52
CA ALA A 842 44.63 -79.00 -44.93
C ALA A 842 45.76 -79.90 -45.49
N PRO A 843 46.19 -80.98 -44.80
CA PRO A 843 47.20 -81.89 -45.33
C PRO A 843 46.50 -83.11 -45.95
N SER A 844 46.44 -83.18 -47.29
CA SER A 844 46.68 -84.41 -48.09
C SER A 844 46.16 -84.30 -49.54
N ALA A 845 47.00 -83.74 -50.42
CA ALA A 845 47.01 -84.15 -51.83
C ALA A 845 48.42 -84.08 -52.45
N LEU A 846 49.48 -84.33 -51.68
CA LEU A 846 50.84 -84.50 -52.22
C LEU A 846 51.62 -85.57 -51.44
N ARG A 847 51.18 -86.83 -51.58
CA ARG A 847 52.04 -88.01 -51.48
C ARG A 847 51.48 -89.11 -52.38
N GLY A 848 52.09 -89.28 -53.56
CA GLY A 848 51.89 -90.49 -54.34
C GLY A 848 52.01 -90.35 -55.86
N ARG A 849 53.21 -90.03 -56.35
CA ARG A 849 53.89 -90.61 -57.53
C ARG A 849 55.10 -89.71 -57.84
N GLY A 850 56.30 -90.12 -57.45
CA GLY A 850 57.17 -90.97 -58.28
C GLY A 850 58.21 -90.07 -58.94
N SER A 851 59.26 -89.73 -58.21
CA SER A 851 60.62 -90.26 -58.42
C SER A 851 61.21 -89.96 -59.80
N SER A 852 62.13 -89.00 -59.80
CA SER A 852 63.45 -89.06 -60.44
C SER A 852 63.57 -89.88 -61.72
N GLN A 853 63.47 -89.20 -62.86
CA GLN A 853 64.42 -89.15 -64.01
C GLN A 853 63.96 -87.88 -64.77
N ASP A 854 64.77 -86.89 -65.14
CA ASP A 854 65.93 -87.03 -66.02
C ASP A 854 66.61 -85.68 -66.31
N PHE A 855 67.92 -85.75 -66.61
CA PHE A 855 68.77 -84.84 -67.41
C PHE A 855 68.77 -83.31 -67.13
N ARG A 856 69.74 -82.76 -66.40
CA ARG A 856 71.09 -82.37 -66.89
C ARG A 856 71.16 -81.82 -68.33
N THR A 857 71.42 -80.51 -68.39
CA THR A 857 72.16 -79.70 -69.39
C THR A 857 71.58 -79.54 -70.80
N LEU A 858 71.18 -78.30 -71.18
CA LEU A 858 71.86 -77.44 -72.17
C LEU A 858 70.99 -76.24 -72.63
N ALA A 859 71.69 -75.12 -72.89
CA ALA A 859 71.41 -74.03 -73.85
C ALA A 859 70.17 -73.13 -73.61
N TRP A 860 70.30 -71.85 -73.23
CA TRP A 860 70.90 -70.67 -73.92
C TRP A 860 69.98 -70.05 -75.00
N GLY A 861 69.81 -68.72 -74.89
CA GLY A 861 69.10 -67.82 -75.81
C GLY A 861 67.94 -67.13 -75.09
N GLY A 862 68.10 -65.94 -74.49
CA GLY A 862 68.41 -64.66 -75.16
C GLY A 862 67.08 -64.00 -75.56
N ALA A 863 66.75 -62.74 -75.29
CA ALA A 863 67.49 -61.53 -74.95
C ALA A 863 66.59 -60.70 -73.99
N GLY A 864 67.11 -59.91 -73.05
CA GLY A 864 67.88 -58.68 -73.28
C GLY A 864 66.92 -57.49 -73.12
N ALA A 865 66.94 -56.83 -71.95
CA ALA A 865 67.73 -55.61 -71.70
C ALA A 865 66.85 -54.38 -71.97
N ASP A 866 66.45 -53.64 -70.93
CA ASP A 866 67.15 -52.42 -70.46
C ASP A 866 66.37 -51.20 -71.00
N ALA A 867 66.24 -50.07 -70.33
CA ALA A 867 66.76 -49.60 -69.08
C ALA A 867 66.01 -48.30 -68.70
N ALA A 868 66.19 -47.93 -67.43
CA ALA A 868 66.22 -46.58 -66.88
C ALA A 868 64.86 -45.85 -66.83
N GLY A 869 64.33 -45.47 -65.67
CA GLY A 869 64.96 -45.24 -64.38
C GLY A 869 64.99 -43.75 -64.08
N GLN A 870 64.66 -43.43 -62.83
CA GLN A 870 65.09 -42.27 -62.05
C GLN A 870 64.58 -40.90 -62.53
N ASP A 871 64.14 -39.99 -61.66
CA ASP A 871 64.19 -39.87 -60.20
C ASP A 871 62.89 -39.22 -59.71
#